data_AF-A0A0A0JNK7-F1
#
_entry.id   AF-A0A0A0JNK7-F1
#
_cell.length_a   1.000
_cell.length_b   1.000
_cell.length_c   1.000
_cell.angle_alpha   90.00
_cell.angle_beta   90.00
_cell.angle_gamma   90.00
#
_symmetry.space_group_name_H-M   'P 1'
#
loop_
_entity.id
_entity.type
_entity.pdbx_description
1 polymer ?
#
loop_
_entity_poly.entity_id
_entity_poly.type
_entity_poly.pdbx_seq_one_letter_code
_entity_poly.pdbx_strand_id
1 'polypeptide(L)'
;MTRRHTRALAGLAGAALVLTLAPMGASAKDSAPPAQDTKASTAKKDDLPNPLGDAARELREEAVHKLIKGEATTEIRGGQRVIKLAGEKKSAKGKASKDRFVSYPVEREEDIFTILAEFGDGVNPKTGGTPGPSRNEIPEPDRNWNGDATDNNSTEWVADFNREHYLDMMFGEGESFKDFYEKQSNGRFLAKGDVSDWVKVPGNAATYGSNEISDAEGAWPFIQDSANAWYDSQKAAGKTDAEIKTYLAQFDKVDRYDYDGDGNFNEPDGYIDHFQAIHAGEGEEAGGGAQGEDAIWSHRWYVYSNQIGKTGPEQNKAGGVQLGNSGMWIGDYTTEPENGGLGVFTHEFGHDLGLPDYYDTAGGDNGTGFWTLMSGGSWLNHGKDSIGSTPGYMGPLEKLQLGWLDYTVADKSGKYTLGQADLDGAKTPQAVAVPLPDKRVVTKYNTPHSGAAEWWSQSGDDLKNSITRDVDLTGKTSASVSAWLDYDIEEGYDFLYVQASTDGGANWTDIDAVDGASGGWTQKTWDLSAFAGKAIKFRFNYVTDGGLAKKGAFIDDITINADGAAVLSDDVESGANGWAATGFQIISGTIDKMYPRFYLLENRVYSGYDKTLQTGPYNFGWADTKPDWVERFPYQNGMLVWYVDSSFADNNTSAHPGGGQSLPVDARPAPVKFPGGQLLGNRRQPWDATFGQEKTDSVTFHRNGVPVTIGKQAAIPTFDDTDVNKYWTADNPWNSVKVAGTGTKVTVAKTTKKGTEMQLNITVPTP
;
A
#
# COMPACT_ATOMS: atom_id res chain seq x y z
N MET A 1 -14.91 -12.97 -63.92
CA MET A 1 -14.09 -13.41 -65.08
C MET A 1 -12.69 -13.75 -64.60
N THR A 2 -12.07 -14.82 -65.14
CA THR A 2 -10.60 -15.04 -65.33
C THR A 2 -9.57 -14.29 -64.44
N ARG A 3 -8.53 -14.92 -63.86
CA ARG A 3 -7.81 -16.17 -64.23
C ARG A 3 -6.76 -16.57 -63.15
N ARG A 4 -6.56 -17.90 -62.96
CA ARG A 4 -5.27 -18.61 -62.65
C ARG A 4 -4.58 -18.36 -61.27
N HIS A 5 -3.89 -19.32 -60.62
CA HIS A 5 -3.55 -20.72 -60.97
C HIS A 5 -3.02 -21.53 -59.74
N THR A 6 -3.37 -22.83 -59.61
CA THR A 6 -2.55 -23.99 -59.06
C THR A 6 -2.02 -23.91 -57.59
N ARG A 7 -1.57 -24.96 -56.85
CA ARG A 7 -1.52 -26.46 -56.79
C ARG A 7 -0.88 -26.81 -55.40
N ALA A 8 -0.87 -28.01 -54.80
CA ALA A 8 -1.58 -29.30 -54.90
C ALA A 8 -1.21 -30.17 -53.66
N LEU A 9 -1.77 -31.38 -53.50
CA LEU A 9 -1.39 -32.34 -52.44
C LEU A 9 -0.18 -33.24 -52.79
N ALA A 10 0.55 -33.67 -51.75
CA ALA A 10 1.11 -35.02 -51.55
C ALA A 10 1.50 -35.17 -50.05
N GLY A 11 1.43 -36.32 -49.38
CA GLY A 11 0.85 -37.62 -49.75
C GLY A 11 1.47 -38.81 -48.99
N LEU A 12 0.65 -39.48 -48.15
CA LEU A 12 0.74 -40.90 -47.72
C LEU A 12 1.99 -41.46 -47.00
N ALA A 13 1.75 -42.05 -45.82
CA ALA A 13 2.14 -43.43 -45.52
C ALA A 13 1.18 -44.03 -44.46
N GLY A 14 0.83 -45.31 -44.59
CA GLY A 14 0.02 -46.01 -43.61
C GLY A 14 0.39 -47.49 -43.53
N ALA A 15 0.35 -48.06 -42.34
CA ALA A 15 0.49 -49.50 -42.09
C ALA A 15 -0.36 -49.88 -40.87
N ALA A 16 -1.14 -50.96 -40.99
CA ALA A 16 -1.96 -51.47 -39.90
C ALA A 16 -1.15 -52.43 -39.01
N LEU A 17 -1.45 -52.49 -37.72
CA LEU A 17 -1.11 -53.64 -36.88
C LEU A 17 -2.20 -53.95 -35.84
N VAL A 18 -2.20 -55.20 -35.40
CA VAL A 18 -3.28 -55.89 -34.68
C VAL A 18 -3.41 -55.45 -33.21
N LEU A 19 -4.66 -55.40 -32.72
CA LEU A 19 -4.99 -55.24 -31.31
C LEU A 19 -4.42 -56.38 -30.44
N THR A 20 -3.59 -56.03 -29.46
CA THR A 20 -3.41 -56.83 -28.24
C THR A 20 -3.76 -55.97 -27.03
N LEU A 21 -4.62 -56.50 -26.16
CA LEU A 21 -5.06 -55.83 -24.94
C LEU A 21 -3.92 -55.83 -23.91
N ALA A 22 -3.39 -54.64 -23.60
CA ALA A 22 -2.63 -54.38 -22.39
C ALA A 22 -3.51 -53.54 -21.44
N PRO A 23 -3.40 -53.71 -20.11
CA PRO A 23 -4.25 -53.00 -19.17
C PRO A 23 -4.03 -51.48 -19.29
N MET A 24 -5.14 -50.73 -19.30
CA MET A 24 -5.11 -49.28 -19.17
C MET A 24 -4.53 -48.92 -17.79
N GLY A 25 -3.23 -48.67 -17.74
CA GLY A 25 -2.66 -47.82 -16.70
C GLY A 25 -3.32 -46.45 -16.87
N ALA A 26 -4.09 -46.03 -15.88
CA ALA A 26 -4.60 -44.67 -15.86
C ALA A 26 -3.40 -43.72 -15.75
N SER A 27 -3.03 -43.07 -16.86
CA SER A 27 -2.18 -41.90 -16.79
C SER A 27 -2.91 -40.88 -15.92
N ALA A 28 -2.40 -40.68 -14.72
CA ALA A 28 -2.81 -39.57 -13.88
C ALA A 28 -2.63 -38.31 -14.74
N LYS A 29 -3.74 -37.61 -15.02
CA LYS A 29 -3.66 -36.27 -15.59
C LYS A 29 -2.85 -35.43 -14.62
N ASP A 30 -2.03 -34.52 -15.18
CA ASP A 30 -1.14 -33.67 -14.42
C ASP A 30 -1.87 -33.06 -13.23
N SER A 31 -1.29 -33.26 -12.05
CA SER A 31 -1.82 -32.79 -10.77
C SER A 31 -2.02 -31.28 -10.84
N ALA A 32 -3.19 -30.82 -10.38
CA ALA A 32 -3.56 -29.41 -10.35
C ALA A 32 -2.48 -28.54 -9.64
N PRO A 33 -2.43 -27.23 -9.96
CA PRO A 33 -1.69 -26.25 -9.17
C PRO A 33 -2.02 -26.36 -7.67
N PRO A 34 -1.12 -25.89 -6.79
CA PRO A 34 -1.23 -26.13 -5.35
C PRO A 34 -2.52 -25.55 -4.76
N ALA A 35 -3.00 -26.15 -3.68
CA ALA A 35 -3.73 -25.40 -2.67
C ALA A 35 -2.82 -24.24 -2.19
N GLN A 36 -3.12 -23.03 -2.67
CA GLN A 36 -3.08 -21.80 -1.88
C GLN A 36 -4.06 -21.95 -0.70
N ASP A 37 -4.02 -21.03 0.27
CA ASP A 37 -5.04 -21.00 1.33
C ASP A 37 -6.44 -21.08 0.67
N THR A 38 -7.30 -22.03 1.08
CA THR A 38 -8.46 -22.48 0.27
C THR A 38 -9.64 -21.49 0.20
N LYS A 39 -9.39 -20.25 0.65
CA LYS A 39 -10.23 -19.06 0.50
C LYS A 39 -9.39 -17.90 -0.09
N ALA A 40 -8.48 -18.20 -1.00
CA ALA A 40 -7.71 -17.19 -1.73
C ALA A 40 -8.63 -16.43 -2.69
N SER A 41 -9.25 -15.37 -2.18
CA SER A 41 -9.85 -14.29 -2.97
C SER A 41 -8.77 -13.59 -3.81
N THR A 42 -9.19 -12.92 -4.88
CA THR A 42 -8.28 -12.13 -5.73
C THR A 42 -7.63 -11.04 -4.88
N ALA A 43 -6.30 -11.04 -4.77
CA ALA A 43 -5.60 -10.05 -3.95
C ALA A 43 -5.93 -8.61 -4.37
N LYS A 44 -6.48 -7.84 -3.43
CA LYS A 44 -6.67 -6.40 -3.53
C LYS A 44 -5.58 -5.67 -2.74
N LYS A 45 -5.55 -4.34 -2.82
CA LYS A 45 -4.73 -3.46 -1.95
C LYS A 45 -5.61 -3.05 -0.77
N ASP A 46 -5.06 -3.07 0.46
CA ASP A 46 -5.78 -2.60 1.64
C ASP A 46 -5.65 -1.07 1.77
N ASP A 47 -4.51 -0.47 1.38
CA ASP A 47 -4.41 0.98 1.15
C ASP A 47 -4.68 1.36 -0.31
N LEU A 48 -5.82 2.02 -0.55
CA LEU A 48 -6.22 2.47 -1.89
C LEU A 48 -5.64 3.86 -2.25
N PRO A 49 -5.19 4.03 -3.50
CA PRO A 49 -4.45 5.20 -4.00
C PRO A 49 -5.29 6.47 -3.96
N ASN A 50 -4.67 7.59 -3.61
CA ASN A 50 -5.30 8.90 -3.63
C ASN A 50 -4.26 10.05 -3.61
N PRO A 51 -4.45 11.14 -4.38
CA PRO A 51 -3.44 12.18 -4.53
C PRO A 51 -2.94 12.88 -3.24
N LEU A 52 -3.75 12.90 -2.18
CA LEU A 52 -3.39 13.56 -0.91
C LEU A 52 -2.54 12.65 -0.02
N GLY A 53 -3.01 11.42 0.20
CA GLY A 53 -2.28 10.38 0.94
C GLY A 53 -0.93 10.05 0.31
N ASP A 54 -0.88 9.91 -1.02
CA ASP A 54 0.35 9.56 -1.73
C ASP A 54 1.39 10.68 -1.68
N ALA A 55 0.99 11.94 -1.86
CA ALA A 55 1.87 13.09 -1.68
C ALA A 55 2.38 13.22 -0.24
N ALA A 56 1.54 12.96 0.76
CA ALA A 56 1.93 12.98 2.18
C ALA A 56 2.91 11.84 2.51
N ARG A 57 2.71 10.65 1.93
CA ARG A 57 3.59 9.48 2.07
C ARG A 57 4.96 9.71 1.42
N GLU A 58 5.03 10.19 0.18
CA GLU A 58 6.31 10.51 -0.48
C GLU A 58 7.09 11.57 0.34
N LEU A 59 6.40 12.61 0.80
CA LEU A 59 6.99 13.66 1.63
C LEU A 59 7.53 13.12 2.96
N ARG A 60 6.79 12.19 3.60
CA ARG A 60 7.20 11.53 4.84
C ARG A 60 8.41 10.62 4.64
N GLU A 61 8.45 9.86 3.55
CA GLU A 61 9.61 9.04 3.20
C GLU A 61 10.87 9.92 3.00
N GLU A 62 10.76 11.01 2.22
CA GLU A 62 11.84 11.98 2.04
C GLU A 62 12.33 12.56 3.38
N ALA A 63 11.39 12.94 4.25
CA ALA A 63 11.66 13.52 5.56
C ALA A 63 12.38 12.55 6.51
N VAL A 64 11.90 11.31 6.60
CA VAL A 64 12.50 10.25 7.45
C VAL A 64 13.90 9.90 6.96
N HIS A 65 14.09 9.73 5.65
CA HIS A 65 15.39 9.40 5.08
C HIS A 65 16.43 10.52 5.33
N LYS A 66 16.03 11.78 5.19
CA LYS A 66 16.88 12.92 5.55
C LYS A 66 17.11 13.03 7.06
N LEU A 67 16.16 12.65 7.90
CA LEU A 67 16.33 12.64 9.36
C LEU A 67 17.38 11.59 9.80
N ILE A 68 17.36 10.37 9.25
CA ILE A 68 18.36 9.32 9.54
C ILE A 68 19.78 9.78 9.15
N LYS A 69 19.91 10.47 8.01
CA LYS A 69 21.20 11.01 7.53
C LYS A 69 21.68 12.26 8.28
N GLY A 70 20.83 12.88 9.11
CA GLY A 70 21.12 14.17 9.75
C GLY A 70 21.03 15.37 8.80
N GLU A 71 20.35 15.22 7.67
CA GLU A 71 20.10 16.26 6.65
C GLU A 71 18.82 17.07 6.95
N ALA A 72 17.91 16.52 7.75
CA ALA A 72 16.71 17.20 8.24
C ALA A 72 16.71 17.29 9.78
N THR A 73 15.89 18.20 10.31
CA THR A 73 15.72 18.42 11.76
C THR A 73 14.25 18.51 12.12
N THR A 74 13.91 18.16 13.37
CA THR A 74 12.56 18.39 13.91
C THR A 74 12.44 19.76 14.57
N GLU A 75 11.27 20.40 14.42
CA GLU A 75 10.88 21.61 15.18
C GLU A 75 9.46 21.46 15.76
N ILE A 76 8.98 22.42 16.56
CA ILE A 76 7.62 22.43 17.11
C ILE A 76 6.76 23.44 16.34
N ARG A 77 5.60 23.00 15.84
CA ARG A 77 4.55 23.80 15.20
C ARG A 77 3.19 23.33 15.70
N GLY A 78 2.23 24.23 15.92
CA GLY A 78 0.93 23.83 16.47
C GLY A 78 0.93 23.29 17.90
N GLY A 79 2.09 23.24 18.57
CA GLY A 79 2.31 22.45 19.79
C GLY A 79 2.79 21.02 19.53
N GLN A 80 2.70 20.51 18.29
CA GLN A 80 3.20 19.21 17.88
C GLN A 80 4.63 19.27 17.30
N ARG A 81 5.32 18.13 17.27
CA ARG A 81 6.62 17.98 16.61
C ARG A 81 6.41 17.71 15.11
N VAL A 82 7.18 18.39 14.26
CA VAL A 82 7.20 18.18 12.81
C VAL A 82 8.64 17.94 12.34
N ILE A 83 8.83 17.18 11.26
CA ILE A 83 10.10 17.21 10.50
C ILE A 83 10.04 18.39 9.54
N LYS A 84 11.09 19.22 9.53
CA LYS A 84 11.25 20.34 8.60
C LYS A 84 12.11 19.94 7.40
N LEU A 85 11.53 20.04 6.21
CA LEU A 85 12.23 19.98 4.94
C LEU A 85 12.45 21.41 4.42
N ALA A 86 13.68 21.90 4.52
CA ALA A 86 14.03 23.26 4.12
C ALA A 86 13.84 23.47 2.61
N GLY A 87 13.23 24.60 2.24
CA GLY A 87 13.05 25.00 0.85
C GLY A 87 14.38 25.25 0.13
N GLU A 88 14.41 25.01 -1.18
CA GLU A 88 15.59 25.28 -1.99
C GLU A 88 15.88 26.78 -2.05
N LYS A 89 17.16 27.11 -1.86
CA LYS A 89 17.62 28.50 -1.94
C LYS A 89 17.45 29.01 -3.37
N LYS A 90 16.87 30.21 -3.48
CA LYS A 90 16.61 30.91 -4.73
C LYS A 90 17.76 30.80 -5.75
N SER A 91 17.54 30.06 -6.83
CA SER A 91 18.48 30.02 -7.96
C SER A 91 18.47 31.34 -8.74
N ALA A 92 19.48 31.58 -9.58
CA ALA A 92 19.64 32.84 -10.32
C ALA A 92 18.48 33.17 -11.29
N LYS A 93 17.59 32.20 -11.58
CA LYS A 93 16.40 32.38 -12.43
C LYS A 93 15.08 31.92 -11.78
N GLY A 94 15.12 31.34 -10.57
CA GLY A 94 13.95 30.77 -9.88
C GLY A 94 13.40 31.63 -8.74
N LYS A 95 12.24 31.22 -8.21
CA LYS A 95 11.82 31.54 -6.84
C LYS A 95 12.49 30.54 -5.88
N ALA A 96 12.61 30.89 -4.60
CA ALA A 96 12.85 29.86 -3.58
C ALA A 96 11.57 29.04 -3.42
N SER A 97 11.67 27.73 -3.19
CA SER A 97 10.53 26.96 -2.68
C SER A 97 10.27 27.31 -1.21
N LYS A 98 9.03 27.12 -0.76
CA LYS A 98 8.71 27.18 0.68
C LYS A 98 9.41 26.02 1.40
N ASP A 99 9.59 26.17 2.70
CA ASP A 99 9.79 25.00 3.58
C ASP A 99 8.55 24.10 3.49
N ARG A 100 8.74 22.78 3.60
CA ARG A 100 7.67 21.77 3.73
C ARG A 100 7.77 21.11 5.11
N PHE A 101 6.66 20.66 5.65
CA PHE A 101 6.58 20.04 6.96
C PHE A 101 5.93 18.66 6.88
N VAL A 102 6.30 17.78 7.80
CA VAL A 102 5.70 16.46 7.96
C VAL A 102 5.31 16.32 9.43
N SER A 103 4.04 16.03 9.69
CA SER A 103 3.56 15.71 11.03
C SER A 103 4.37 14.55 11.62
N TYR A 104 4.95 14.78 12.79
CA TYR A 104 5.86 13.83 13.43
C TYR A 104 5.79 13.92 14.97
N PRO A 105 4.59 13.89 15.58
CA PRO A 105 4.39 14.28 16.98
C PRO A 105 5.16 13.39 17.97
N VAL A 106 5.29 13.88 19.21
CA VAL A 106 5.81 13.10 20.36
C VAL A 106 4.71 12.58 21.27
N GLU A 107 3.58 13.28 21.31
CA GLU A 107 2.38 12.97 22.08
C GLU A 107 1.21 13.39 21.18
N ARG A 108 0.24 12.51 20.96
CA ARG A 108 -0.89 12.67 20.03
C ARG A 108 -2.13 12.02 20.64
N GLU A 109 -3.26 12.70 20.64
CA GLU A 109 -4.56 12.17 21.04
C GLU A 109 -5.51 12.27 19.86
N GLU A 110 -6.06 11.14 19.38
CA GLU A 110 -6.93 11.11 18.21
C GLU A 110 -8.33 10.63 18.55
N ASP A 111 -9.33 11.32 18.00
CA ASP A 111 -10.75 11.04 18.18
C ASP A 111 -11.29 10.34 16.92
N ILE A 112 -11.63 9.06 17.04
CA ILE A 112 -12.13 8.20 15.95
C ILE A 112 -13.67 8.17 15.99
N PHE A 113 -14.31 8.35 14.84
CA PHE A 113 -15.76 8.21 14.70
C PHE A 113 -16.13 7.01 13.84
N THR A 114 -16.79 6.03 14.44
CA THR A 114 -17.13 4.75 13.79
C THR A 114 -18.65 4.62 13.62
N ILE A 115 -19.08 4.27 12.41
CA ILE A 115 -20.48 3.92 12.11
C ILE A 115 -20.59 2.40 11.90
N LEU A 116 -21.57 1.78 12.55
CA LEU A 116 -21.94 0.37 12.33
C LEU A 116 -23.09 0.30 11.31
N ALA A 117 -22.91 -0.42 10.21
CA ALA A 117 -23.80 -0.41 9.04
C ALA A 117 -24.25 -1.81 8.61
N GLU A 118 -25.53 -2.14 8.81
CA GLU A 118 -26.14 -3.38 8.32
C GLU A 118 -26.83 -3.18 6.96
N PHE A 119 -26.86 -4.23 6.14
CA PHE A 119 -27.29 -4.09 4.75
C PHE A 119 -28.81 -4.11 4.55
N GLY A 120 -29.22 -3.47 3.46
CA GLY A 120 -30.58 -3.33 2.96
C GLY A 120 -31.12 -4.54 2.21
N ASP A 121 -32.37 -4.39 1.75
CA ASP A 121 -33.03 -5.28 0.79
C ASP A 121 -33.05 -4.69 -0.64
N GLY A 122 -32.50 -3.49 -0.84
CA GLY A 122 -32.31 -2.89 -2.15
C GLY A 122 -31.29 -3.66 -2.97
N VAL A 123 -31.71 -4.16 -4.13
CA VAL A 123 -30.86 -4.91 -5.07
C VAL A 123 -30.50 -4.02 -6.25
N ASN A 124 -29.21 -3.72 -6.44
CA ASN A 124 -28.71 -3.07 -7.63
C ASN A 124 -28.84 -4.00 -8.85
N PRO A 125 -29.55 -3.63 -9.93
CA PRO A 125 -29.71 -4.49 -11.11
C PRO A 125 -28.41 -4.83 -11.87
N LYS A 126 -27.30 -4.12 -11.60
CA LYS A 126 -25.99 -4.41 -12.20
C LYS A 126 -25.30 -5.59 -11.53
N THR A 127 -25.34 -5.68 -10.20
CA THR A 127 -24.62 -6.68 -9.39
C THR A 127 -25.52 -7.79 -8.85
N GLY A 128 -26.77 -7.49 -8.51
CA GLY A 128 -27.71 -8.48 -8.00
C GLY A 128 -27.45 -8.85 -6.54
N GLY A 129 -26.96 -10.06 -6.29
CA GLY A 129 -26.74 -10.61 -4.95
C GLY A 129 -28.01 -10.94 -4.16
N THR A 130 -27.83 -11.32 -2.89
CA THR A 130 -28.91 -11.61 -1.93
C THR A 130 -29.14 -10.41 -1.00
N PRO A 131 -30.37 -10.18 -0.47
CA PRO A 131 -30.63 -9.16 0.56
C PRO A 131 -29.81 -9.41 1.84
N GLY A 132 -29.40 -8.33 2.51
CA GLY A 132 -28.54 -8.41 3.70
C GLY A 132 -27.05 -8.59 3.37
N PRO A 133 -26.25 -9.16 4.30
CA PRO A 133 -26.66 -9.69 5.59
C PRO A 133 -27.10 -8.61 6.59
N SER A 134 -27.92 -9.01 7.56
CA SER A 134 -28.09 -8.24 8.80
C SER A 134 -26.96 -8.57 9.76
N ARG A 135 -26.74 -7.73 10.78
CA ARG A 135 -25.78 -8.06 11.84
C ARG A 135 -26.16 -9.35 12.60
N ASN A 136 -25.18 -10.04 13.16
CA ASN A 136 -25.28 -11.33 13.86
C ASN A 136 -25.79 -12.49 12.98
N GLU A 137 -25.60 -12.43 11.66
CA GLU A 137 -25.92 -13.54 10.74
C GLU A 137 -24.71 -14.45 10.43
N ILE A 138 -23.52 -14.13 10.96
CA ILE A 138 -22.32 -14.97 10.85
C ILE A 138 -22.50 -16.27 11.68
N PRO A 139 -22.35 -17.47 11.07
CA PRO A 139 -22.53 -18.74 11.78
C PRO A 139 -21.55 -18.93 12.95
N GLU A 140 -22.05 -19.49 14.06
CA GLU A 140 -21.19 -19.92 15.17
C GLU A 140 -20.20 -21.01 14.70
N PRO A 141 -18.88 -20.81 14.85
CA PRO A 141 -17.88 -21.76 14.37
C PRO A 141 -17.85 -23.03 15.23
N ASP A 142 -17.69 -24.20 14.60
CA ASP A 142 -17.67 -25.47 15.32
C ASP A 142 -16.35 -25.65 16.10
N ARG A 143 -16.44 -25.42 17.42
CA ARG A 143 -15.36 -25.64 18.39
C ARG A 143 -15.38 -27.04 19.03
N ASN A 144 -16.21 -27.97 18.58
CA ASN A 144 -16.24 -29.35 19.08
C ASN A 144 -15.19 -30.20 18.35
N TRP A 145 -13.91 -29.99 18.70
CA TRP A 145 -12.70 -30.55 18.05
C TRP A 145 -12.69 -32.09 17.99
N ASN A 146 -13.43 -32.66 17.06
CA ASN A 146 -13.66 -34.08 16.93
C ASN A 146 -12.88 -34.69 15.76
N GLY A 147 -12.28 -33.83 14.92
CA GLY A 147 -11.44 -34.21 13.78
C GLY A 147 -12.18 -34.35 12.46
N ASP A 148 -13.45 -33.92 12.39
CA ASP A 148 -14.20 -33.81 11.14
C ASP A 148 -13.90 -32.49 10.40
N ALA A 149 -14.64 -32.25 9.31
CA ALA A 149 -14.42 -31.11 8.44
C ALA A 149 -15.07 -29.79 8.90
N THR A 150 -15.87 -29.79 9.98
CA THR A 150 -16.45 -28.55 10.54
C THR A 150 -15.57 -27.92 11.62
N ASP A 151 -14.69 -28.69 12.29
CA ASP A 151 -13.62 -28.22 13.19
C ASP A 151 -13.01 -26.87 12.72
N ASN A 152 -13.40 -25.76 13.35
CA ASN A 152 -12.95 -24.41 13.02
C ASN A 152 -12.17 -23.80 14.20
N ASN A 153 -10.95 -23.32 13.95
CA ASN A 153 -10.16 -22.54 14.90
C ASN A 153 -9.51 -21.29 14.27
N SER A 154 -10.09 -20.79 13.18
CA SER A 154 -9.66 -19.60 12.43
C SER A 154 -10.64 -18.43 12.55
N THR A 155 -11.95 -18.67 12.42
CA THR A 155 -12.96 -17.60 12.41
C THR A 155 -13.07 -16.93 13.79
N GLU A 156 -12.93 -15.60 13.85
CA GLU A 156 -13.30 -14.78 15.00
C GLU A 156 -14.83 -14.67 15.08
N TRP A 157 -15.41 -14.80 16.28
CA TRP A 157 -16.87 -14.82 16.46
C TRP A 157 -17.27 -14.52 17.91
N VAL A 158 -18.31 -13.69 18.09
CA VAL A 158 -19.04 -13.51 19.35
C VAL A 158 -20.55 -13.63 19.11
N ALA A 159 -21.31 -13.91 20.17
CA ALA A 159 -22.75 -14.15 20.07
C ALA A 159 -23.62 -12.89 19.84
N ASP A 160 -23.07 -11.69 20.01
CA ASP A 160 -23.74 -10.41 19.71
C ASP A 160 -22.72 -9.29 19.46
N PHE A 161 -22.45 -9.01 18.19
CA PHE A 161 -21.69 -7.86 17.68
C PHE A 161 -22.50 -6.56 17.84
N ASN A 162 -22.79 -6.19 19.09
CA ASN A 162 -23.47 -4.94 19.42
C ASN A 162 -22.48 -3.77 19.60
N ARG A 163 -23.01 -2.56 19.80
CA ARG A 163 -22.20 -1.35 20.01
C ARG A 163 -21.22 -1.47 21.19
N GLU A 164 -21.61 -2.14 22.27
CA GLU A 164 -20.74 -2.31 23.46
C GLU A 164 -19.52 -3.18 23.12
N HIS A 165 -19.69 -4.23 22.32
CA HIS A 165 -18.58 -5.06 21.84
C HIS A 165 -17.52 -4.22 21.11
N TYR A 166 -17.92 -3.33 20.20
CA TYR A 166 -17.00 -2.45 19.49
C TYR A 166 -16.41 -1.36 20.40
N LEU A 167 -17.19 -0.78 21.31
CA LEU A 167 -16.66 0.17 22.31
C LEU A 167 -15.60 -0.48 23.23
N ASP A 168 -15.80 -1.72 23.67
CA ASP A 168 -14.84 -2.48 24.46
C ASP A 168 -13.60 -2.84 23.64
N MET A 169 -13.77 -3.35 22.41
CA MET A 169 -12.65 -3.70 21.51
C MET A 169 -11.83 -2.48 21.10
N MET A 170 -12.46 -1.32 20.89
CA MET A 170 -11.76 -0.12 20.45
C MET A 170 -11.17 0.69 21.62
N PHE A 171 -11.96 0.96 22.65
CA PHE A 171 -11.64 1.96 23.69
C PHE A 171 -11.66 1.42 25.12
N GLY A 172 -11.97 0.12 25.30
CA GLY A 172 -11.99 -0.55 26.60
C GLY A 172 -10.62 -0.60 27.27
N GLU A 173 -10.64 -0.83 28.59
CA GLU A 173 -9.46 -0.86 29.48
C GLU A 173 -8.68 -2.20 29.42
N GLY A 174 -9.04 -3.09 28.48
CA GLY A 174 -8.47 -4.43 28.32
C GLY A 174 -7.43 -4.52 27.21
N GLU A 175 -7.37 -5.68 26.54
CA GLU A 175 -6.75 -5.78 25.22
C GLU A 175 -7.71 -5.13 24.22
N SER A 176 -7.33 -3.96 23.70
CA SER A 176 -8.16 -3.09 22.87
C SER A 176 -7.30 -2.31 21.89
N PHE A 177 -7.90 -1.65 20.90
CA PHE A 177 -7.21 -0.80 19.94
C PHE A 177 -6.46 0.35 20.64
N LYS A 178 -7.10 1.00 21.61
CA LYS A 178 -6.51 1.99 22.51
C LYS A 178 -5.28 1.45 23.23
N ASP A 179 -5.40 0.29 23.89
CA ASP A 179 -4.30 -0.35 24.61
C ASP A 179 -3.15 -0.78 23.69
N PHE A 180 -3.47 -1.27 22.49
CA PHE A 180 -2.50 -1.61 21.46
C PHE A 180 -1.69 -0.39 21.04
N TYR A 181 -2.34 0.69 20.61
CA TYR A 181 -1.66 1.89 20.14
C TYR A 181 -0.92 2.64 21.26
N GLU A 182 -1.45 2.65 22.49
CA GLU A 182 -0.74 3.20 23.65
C GLU A 182 0.57 2.43 23.90
N LYS A 183 0.54 1.10 23.90
CA LYS A 183 1.77 0.29 24.09
C LYS A 183 2.72 0.35 22.90
N GLN A 184 2.19 0.25 21.68
CA GLN A 184 2.95 0.30 20.43
C GLN A 184 3.72 1.61 20.27
N SER A 185 3.08 2.73 20.60
CA SER A 185 3.68 4.07 20.60
C SER A 185 4.50 4.38 21.86
N ASN A 186 4.48 3.50 22.87
CA ASN A 186 5.09 3.71 24.18
C ASN A 186 4.55 4.99 24.87
N GLY A 187 3.22 5.16 24.87
CA GLY A 187 2.49 6.28 25.49
C GLY A 187 2.45 7.57 24.67
N ARG A 188 2.92 7.54 23.41
CA ARG A 188 2.96 8.71 22.51
C ARG A 188 1.68 8.92 21.70
N PHE A 189 0.80 7.94 21.67
CA PHE A 189 -0.46 7.97 20.95
C PHE A 189 -1.57 7.42 21.85
N LEU A 190 -2.69 8.14 21.94
CA LEU A 190 -3.90 7.71 22.64
C LEU A 190 -5.08 7.75 21.67
N ALA A 191 -5.69 6.59 21.42
CA ALA A 191 -6.96 6.49 20.73
C ALA A 191 -8.14 6.67 21.69
N LYS A 192 -9.15 7.40 21.24
CA LYS A 192 -10.46 7.58 21.87
C LYS A 192 -11.48 7.80 20.74
N GLY A 193 -12.77 7.78 21.07
CA GLY A 193 -13.79 7.93 20.05
C GLY A 193 -15.18 7.58 20.54
N ASP A 194 -16.11 7.44 19.59
CA ASP A 194 -17.43 6.85 19.82
C ASP A 194 -17.82 5.99 18.61
N VAL A 195 -18.55 4.92 18.90
CA VAL A 195 -19.10 3.98 17.92
C VAL A 195 -20.61 4.19 17.87
N SER A 196 -21.23 4.22 16.68
CA SER A 196 -22.68 4.38 16.57
C SER A 196 -23.45 3.13 17.03
N ASP A 197 -24.76 3.28 17.25
CA ASP A 197 -25.66 2.13 17.14
C ASP A 197 -25.73 1.70 15.66
N TRP A 198 -26.08 0.43 15.40
CA TRP A 198 -26.24 -0.08 14.03
C TRP A 198 -27.32 0.68 13.25
N VAL A 199 -26.95 1.15 12.06
CA VAL A 199 -27.85 1.78 11.08
C VAL A 199 -27.95 0.93 9.82
N LYS A 200 -29.04 1.09 9.07
CA LYS A 200 -29.32 0.27 7.90
C LYS A 200 -29.13 1.05 6.60
N VAL A 201 -28.20 0.61 5.76
CA VAL A 201 -27.99 1.17 4.40
C VAL A 201 -29.07 0.63 3.44
N PRO A 202 -29.39 1.34 2.33
CA PRO A 202 -30.48 0.93 1.44
C PRO A 202 -30.16 -0.28 0.56
N GLY A 203 -28.90 -0.47 0.16
CA GLY A 203 -28.45 -1.58 -0.69
C GLY A 203 -28.08 -2.84 0.09
N ASN A 204 -28.14 -4.00 -0.56
CA ASN A 204 -27.54 -5.24 -0.08
C ASN A 204 -26.00 -5.25 -0.21
N ALA A 205 -25.30 -6.23 0.36
CA ALA A 205 -23.83 -6.33 0.26
C ALA A 205 -23.30 -6.20 -1.18
N ALA A 206 -23.90 -6.92 -2.13
CA ALA A 206 -23.53 -6.87 -3.55
C ALA A 206 -23.74 -5.50 -4.22
N THR A 207 -24.51 -4.58 -3.63
CA THR A 207 -24.60 -3.19 -4.13
C THR A 207 -23.29 -2.42 -3.89
N TYR A 208 -22.48 -2.86 -2.91
CA TYR A 208 -21.32 -2.14 -2.41
C TYR A 208 -19.99 -2.91 -2.53
N GLY A 209 -19.98 -4.24 -2.43
CA GLY A 209 -18.75 -5.06 -2.44
C GLY A 209 -18.49 -5.88 -3.71
N SER A 210 -19.47 -6.03 -4.61
CA SER A 210 -19.40 -7.00 -5.71
C SER A 210 -18.27 -6.73 -6.72
N ASN A 211 -17.50 -7.76 -7.06
CA ASN A 211 -16.40 -7.70 -8.05
C ASN A 211 -16.84 -7.42 -9.51
N GLU A 212 -18.15 -7.32 -9.80
CA GLU A 212 -18.71 -6.92 -11.11
C GLU A 212 -18.75 -5.38 -11.31
N ILE A 213 -18.33 -4.61 -10.30
CA ILE A 213 -18.15 -3.15 -10.34
C ILE A 213 -16.74 -2.77 -9.89
N SER A 214 -16.31 -1.53 -10.14
CA SER A 214 -15.07 -1.03 -9.54
C SER A 214 -15.30 -0.66 -8.07
N ASP A 215 -14.24 -0.73 -7.26
CA ASP A 215 -14.34 -0.40 -5.83
C ASP A 215 -14.90 1.02 -5.61
N ALA A 216 -14.60 1.98 -6.50
CA ALA A 216 -15.18 3.33 -6.48
C ALA A 216 -16.71 3.38 -6.73
N GLU A 217 -17.25 2.47 -7.54
CA GLU A 217 -18.69 2.37 -7.80
C GLU A 217 -19.46 1.74 -6.62
N GLY A 218 -18.78 0.99 -5.74
CA GLY A 218 -19.38 0.30 -4.60
C GLY A 218 -19.08 0.92 -3.24
N ALA A 219 -17.81 1.05 -2.88
CA ALA A 219 -17.37 1.51 -1.56
C ALA A 219 -17.70 2.99 -1.30
N TRP A 220 -17.58 3.88 -2.29
CA TRP A 220 -17.91 5.29 -2.08
C TRP A 220 -19.41 5.53 -1.77
N PRO A 221 -20.36 4.89 -2.48
CA PRO A 221 -21.76 4.85 -2.05
C PRO A 221 -21.97 4.24 -0.66
N PHE A 222 -21.24 3.19 -0.26
CA PHE A 222 -21.37 2.60 1.08
C PHE A 222 -21.05 3.61 2.18
N ILE A 223 -19.96 4.37 2.03
CA ILE A 223 -19.59 5.43 2.99
C ILE A 223 -20.61 6.56 2.98
N GLN A 224 -21.10 6.98 1.81
CA GLN A 224 -22.17 7.98 1.69
C GLN A 224 -23.48 7.53 2.36
N ASP A 225 -23.92 6.31 2.10
CA ASP A 225 -25.17 5.77 2.64
C ASP A 225 -25.08 5.51 4.14
N SER A 226 -23.94 5.04 4.65
CA SER A 226 -23.69 4.86 6.08
C SER A 226 -23.73 6.21 6.82
N ALA A 227 -23.08 7.25 6.27
CA ALA A 227 -23.11 8.61 6.79
C ALA A 227 -24.54 9.21 6.78
N ASN A 228 -25.30 8.98 5.71
CA ASN A 228 -26.70 9.42 5.60
C ASN A 228 -27.61 8.68 6.59
N ALA A 229 -27.53 7.34 6.67
CA ALA A 229 -28.34 6.53 7.57
C ALA A 229 -28.07 6.88 9.05
N TRP A 230 -26.80 7.13 9.40
CA TRP A 230 -26.46 7.66 10.71
C TRP A 230 -27.06 9.05 10.95
N TYR A 231 -26.87 9.99 10.04
CA TYR A 231 -27.42 11.34 10.18
C TYR A 231 -28.93 11.32 10.36
N ASP A 232 -29.65 10.56 9.53
CA ASP A 232 -31.10 10.42 9.60
C ASP A 232 -31.56 9.72 10.89
N SER A 233 -30.79 8.77 11.44
CA SER A 233 -31.06 8.21 12.77
C SER A 233 -30.99 9.30 13.86
N GLN A 234 -30.04 10.23 13.77
CA GLN A 234 -29.92 11.36 14.69
C GLN A 234 -31.07 12.36 14.52
N LYS A 235 -31.54 12.60 13.28
CA LYS A 235 -32.75 13.39 12.99
C LYS A 235 -34.00 12.74 13.57
N ALA A 236 -34.15 11.42 13.42
CA ALA A 236 -35.26 10.65 13.98
C ALA A 236 -35.26 10.65 15.52
N ALA A 237 -34.07 10.65 16.14
CA ALA A 237 -33.89 10.87 17.58
C ALA A 237 -34.15 12.33 18.04
N GLY A 238 -34.50 13.23 17.12
CA GLY A 238 -34.88 14.61 17.42
C GLY A 238 -33.74 15.63 17.45
N LYS A 239 -32.50 15.25 17.12
CA LYS A 239 -31.36 16.18 17.11
C LYS A 239 -31.47 17.20 15.98
N THR A 240 -31.17 18.45 16.27
CA THR A 240 -31.00 19.53 15.29
C THR A 240 -29.66 19.42 14.58
N ASP A 241 -29.53 20.06 13.42
CA ASP A 241 -28.29 20.01 12.61
C ASP A 241 -27.13 20.67 13.36
N ALA A 242 -27.43 21.66 14.21
CA ALA A 242 -26.46 22.31 15.10
C ALA A 242 -25.97 21.38 16.22
N GLU A 243 -26.86 20.55 16.81
CA GLU A 243 -26.46 19.55 17.81
C GLU A 243 -25.63 18.43 17.18
N ILE A 244 -25.99 17.97 15.99
CA ILE A 244 -25.22 16.98 15.22
C ILE A 244 -23.85 17.56 14.87
N LYS A 245 -23.76 18.80 14.36
CA LYS A 245 -22.48 19.47 14.09
C LYS A 245 -21.64 19.61 15.37
N THR A 246 -22.25 20.00 16.48
CA THR A 246 -21.53 20.16 17.77
C THR A 246 -20.94 18.85 18.27
N TYR A 247 -21.65 17.72 18.07
CA TYR A 247 -21.14 16.39 18.37
C TYR A 247 -20.01 15.97 17.40
N LEU A 248 -20.17 16.21 16.10
CA LEU A 248 -19.18 15.82 15.10
C LEU A 248 -17.88 16.64 15.17
N ALA A 249 -17.95 17.91 15.56
CA ALA A 249 -16.79 18.79 15.70
C ALA A 249 -15.81 18.39 16.84
N GLN A 250 -16.07 17.30 17.58
CA GLN A 250 -15.06 16.71 18.47
C GLN A 250 -14.09 15.78 17.73
N PHE A 251 -14.39 15.40 16.49
CA PHE A 251 -13.58 14.53 15.62
C PHE A 251 -13.00 15.32 14.43
N ASP A 252 -12.85 16.64 14.53
CA ASP A 252 -12.24 17.55 13.54
C ASP A 252 -11.28 18.46 14.30
N LYS A 253 -10.00 18.09 14.29
CA LYS A 253 -8.90 18.69 15.08
C LYS A 253 -7.55 18.66 14.36
N VAL A 254 -7.41 17.85 13.31
CA VAL A 254 -6.14 17.54 12.66
C VAL A 254 -6.26 17.78 11.16
N ASP A 255 -5.66 18.88 10.71
CA ASP A 255 -5.28 19.06 9.32
C ASP A 255 -4.23 18.02 8.93
N ARG A 256 -4.71 16.87 8.47
CA ARG A 256 -3.90 15.72 8.04
C ARG A 256 -2.91 16.07 6.92
N TYR A 257 -3.22 17.09 6.11
CA TYR A 257 -2.57 17.35 4.83
C TYR A 257 -1.87 18.71 4.71
N ASP A 258 -1.86 19.55 5.77
CA ASP A 258 -1.30 20.91 5.75
C ASP A 258 -1.94 21.74 4.62
N TYR A 259 -3.28 21.78 4.57
CA TYR A 259 -4.06 22.26 3.41
C TYR A 259 -3.80 23.73 3.08
N ASP A 260 -3.43 24.55 4.07
CA ASP A 260 -3.06 25.95 3.90
C ASP A 260 -1.53 26.19 3.78
N GLY A 261 -0.72 25.18 4.15
CA GLY A 261 0.72 25.13 3.99
C GLY A 261 1.48 26.01 4.98
N ASP A 262 1.04 26.08 6.23
CA ASP A 262 1.71 26.74 7.37
C ASP A 262 2.50 25.78 8.28
N GLY A 263 2.22 24.47 8.22
CA GLY A 263 2.86 23.40 8.98
C GLY A 263 2.23 23.10 10.36
N ASN A 264 1.00 23.56 10.63
CA ASN A 264 0.22 23.29 11.83
C ASN A 264 -0.82 22.16 11.61
N PHE A 265 -0.40 20.92 11.78
CA PHE A 265 -1.29 19.75 11.72
C PHE A 265 -2.26 19.61 12.90
N ASN A 266 -2.38 20.62 13.78
CA ASN A 266 -3.17 20.58 15.01
C ASN A 266 -4.23 21.68 15.03
N GLU A 267 -4.96 21.79 13.91
CA GLU A 267 -6.14 22.63 13.75
C GLU A 267 -7.19 21.93 12.85
N PRO A 268 -8.48 22.26 13.00
CA PRO A 268 -9.55 21.65 12.20
C PRO A 268 -9.51 22.08 10.74
N ASP A 269 -9.74 21.14 9.82
CA ASP A 269 -9.81 21.39 8.38
C ASP A 269 -11.26 21.31 7.82
N GLY A 270 -12.21 20.78 8.60
CA GLY A 270 -13.62 20.59 8.25
C GLY A 270 -14.00 19.15 7.90
N TYR A 271 -13.04 18.22 7.90
CA TYR A 271 -13.25 16.79 7.76
C TYR A 271 -13.19 16.08 9.12
N ILE A 272 -13.73 14.86 9.19
CA ILE A 272 -13.55 13.97 10.33
C ILE A 272 -12.12 13.41 10.27
N ASP A 273 -11.31 13.65 11.31
CA ASP A 273 -9.90 13.30 11.43
C ASP A 273 -9.62 11.83 11.10
N HIS A 274 -10.51 10.96 11.60
CA HIS A 274 -10.41 9.51 11.60
C HIS A 274 -11.83 8.90 11.57
N PHE A 275 -12.25 8.36 10.41
CA PHE A 275 -13.59 7.80 10.21
C PHE A 275 -13.56 6.32 9.81
N GLN A 276 -14.47 5.52 10.36
CA GLN A 276 -14.60 4.09 10.06
C GLN A 276 -16.04 3.68 9.79
N ALA A 277 -16.26 2.77 8.85
CA ALA A 277 -17.56 2.17 8.56
C ALA A 277 -17.49 0.64 8.66
N ILE A 278 -18.01 0.08 9.76
CA ILE A 278 -18.02 -1.36 9.99
C ILE A 278 -19.28 -1.94 9.34
N HIS A 279 -19.13 -2.90 8.42
CA HIS A 279 -20.25 -3.52 7.73
C HIS A 279 -20.69 -4.84 8.38
N ALA A 280 -21.96 -5.23 8.21
CA ALA A 280 -22.44 -6.56 8.63
C ALA A 280 -21.77 -7.70 7.83
N GLY A 281 -21.66 -8.89 8.41
CA GLY A 281 -21.08 -10.07 7.77
C GLY A 281 -19.54 -10.12 7.72
N GLU A 282 -19.00 -11.16 7.09
CA GLU A 282 -17.56 -11.41 6.93
C GLU A 282 -16.95 -10.61 5.77
N GLY A 283 -15.68 -10.22 5.87
CA GLY A 283 -14.93 -9.52 4.82
C GLY A 283 -14.45 -10.44 3.69
N GLU A 284 -14.34 -9.91 2.47
CA GLU A 284 -13.91 -10.68 1.29
C GLU A 284 -12.49 -11.27 1.45
N GLU A 285 -11.60 -10.59 2.18
CA GLU A 285 -10.24 -11.03 2.50
C GLU A 285 -10.20 -12.30 3.38
N ALA A 286 -11.28 -12.57 4.11
CA ALA A 286 -11.50 -13.80 4.88
C ALA A 286 -12.35 -14.85 4.12
N GLY A 287 -12.76 -14.55 2.88
CA GLY A 287 -13.60 -15.37 2.02
C GLY A 287 -15.09 -14.96 1.98
N GLY A 288 -15.47 -13.84 2.60
CA GLY A 288 -16.80 -13.22 2.47
C GLY A 288 -17.98 -13.99 3.05
N GLY A 289 -17.74 -15.04 3.83
CA GLY A 289 -18.80 -15.81 4.50
C GLY A 289 -19.90 -16.33 3.56
N ALA A 290 -21.14 -15.91 3.81
CA ALA A 290 -22.30 -16.28 2.98
C ALA A 290 -22.45 -15.43 1.70
N GLN A 291 -21.72 -14.32 1.61
CA GLN A 291 -21.74 -13.36 0.50
C GLN A 291 -20.63 -13.66 -0.51
N GLY A 292 -19.50 -14.21 -0.07
CA GLY A 292 -18.36 -14.50 -0.94
C GLY A 292 -17.81 -13.24 -1.60
N GLU A 293 -17.68 -13.27 -2.93
CA GLU A 293 -17.21 -12.16 -3.78
C GLU A 293 -18.20 -10.96 -3.86
N ASP A 294 -19.36 -11.03 -3.20
CA ASP A 294 -20.28 -9.89 -2.98
C ASP A 294 -20.05 -9.17 -1.63
N ALA A 295 -19.14 -9.67 -0.77
CA ALA A 295 -18.73 -9.00 0.46
C ALA A 295 -17.82 -7.79 0.16
N ILE A 296 -17.73 -6.84 1.09
CA ILE A 296 -16.73 -5.78 1.02
C ILE A 296 -15.38 -6.36 1.47
N TRP A 297 -14.30 -6.00 0.77
CA TRP A 297 -12.92 -6.25 1.20
C TRP A 297 -12.46 -5.13 2.15
N SER A 298 -11.86 -5.47 3.29
CA SER A 298 -11.36 -4.48 4.27
C SER A 298 -10.33 -3.53 3.67
N HIS A 299 -10.53 -2.22 3.75
CA HIS A 299 -9.57 -1.25 3.18
C HIS A 299 -9.65 0.15 3.78
N ARG A 300 -8.59 0.93 3.57
CA ARG A 300 -8.51 2.38 3.76
C ARG A 300 -8.49 3.11 2.42
N TRP A 301 -9.28 4.19 2.29
CA TRP A 301 -9.27 5.04 1.09
C TRP A 301 -9.68 6.50 1.37
N TYR A 302 -9.87 7.28 0.31
CA TYR A 302 -10.42 8.63 0.33
C TYR A 302 -11.67 8.70 -0.55
N VAL A 303 -12.84 8.96 0.05
CA VAL A 303 -14.13 8.93 -0.65
C VAL A 303 -14.28 10.09 -1.63
N TYR A 304 -14.66 9.79 -2.88
CA TYR A 304 -14.80 10.78 -3.96
C TYR A 304 -13.58 11.70 -4.17
N SER A 305 -12.36 11.15 -4.06
CA SER A 305 -11.09 11.87 -4.36
C SER A 305 -11.07 12.51 -5.76
N ASN A 306 -11.79 11.94 -6.74
CA ASN A 306 -11.97 12.53 -8.08
C ASN A 306 -12.75 13.88 -8.11
N GLN A 307 -13.25 14.33 -6.95
CA GLN A 307 -13.89 15.64 -6.75
C GLN A 307 -13.02 16.68 -6.03
N ILE A 308 -11.74 16.38 -5.73
CA ILE A 308 -10.76 17.37 -5.24
C ILE A 308 -10.81 18.65 -6.08
N GLY A 309 -10.86 19.79 -5.40
CA GLY A 309 -11.02 21.14 -5.95
C GLY A 309 -12.46 21.55 -6.31
N LYS A 310 -13.44 20.65 -6.18
CA LYS A 310 -14.85 20.90 -6.56
C LYS A 310 -15.78 20.91 -5.34
N THR A 311 -15.74 19.85 -4.54
CA THR A 311 -16.58 19.60 -3.34
C THR A 311 -15.72 19.50 -2.07
N GLY A 312 -16.36 19.43 -0.91
CA GLY A 312 -15.74 19.58 0.42
C GLY A 312 -16.21 20.84 1.17
N PRO A 313 -15.67 21.08 2.39
CA PRO A 313 -15.76 22.35 3.11
C PRO A 313 -15.45 23.58 2.24
N GLU A 314 -15.97 24.75 2.62
CA GLU A 314 -15.82 25.98 1.81
C GLU A 314 -14.35 26.43 1.71
N GLN A 315 -13.59 26.25 2.79
CA GLN A 315 -12.17 26.58 2.91
C GLN A 315 -11.22 25.50 2.36
N ASN A 316 -11.61 24.22 2.46
CA ASN A 316 -10.79 23.07 2.10
C ASN A 316 -11.60 22.13 1.19
N LYS A 317 -11.42 22.24 -0.13
CA LYS A 317 -12.17 21.45 -1.11
C LYS A 317 -11.42 20.19 -1.53
N ALA A 318 -11.32 19.23 -0.63
CA ALA A 318 -10.62 17.96 -0.87
C ALA A 318 -11.53 16.85 -1.43
N GLY A 319 -12.80 17.12 -1.76
CA GLY A 319 -13.77 16.09 -2.16
C GLY A 319 -14.55 15.57 -0.94
N GLY A 320 -14.77 14.27 -0.86
CA GLY A 320 -15.44 13.64 0.29
C GLY A 320 -16.96 13.53 0.21
N VAL A 321 -17.57 13.05 1.29
CA VAL A 321 -19.03 13.05 1.52
C VAL A 321 -19.38 13.97 2.67
N GLN A 322 -20.51 14.68 2.56
CA GLN A 322 -21.02 15.50 3.66
C GLN A 322 -21.85 14.63 4.62
N LEU A 323 -21.65 14.77 5.92
CA LEU A 323 -22.45 14.09 6.96
C LEU A 323 -23.84 14.73 7.06
N GLY A 324 -24.72 14.36 6.14
CA GLY A 324 -26.03 14.99 5.94
C GLY A 324 -25.92 16.51 5.75
N ASN A 325 -26.77 17.28 6.43
CA ASN A 325 -26.68 18.75 6.41
C ASN A 325 -25.89 19.33 7.61
N SER A 326 -25.05 18.53 8.29
CA SER A 326 -24.27 19.01 9.46
C SER A 326 -23.23 20.06 9.10
N GLY A 327 -22.71 20.05 7.87
CA GLY A 327 -21.58 20.88 7.46
C GLY A 327 -20.20 20.33 7.85
N MET A 328 -20.13 19.09 8.34
CA MET A 328 -18.90 18.30 8.49
C MET A 328 -18.79 17.30 7.32
N TRP A 329 -17.58 16.88 7.00
CA TRP A 329 -17.30 15.98 5.87
C TRP A 329 -16.48 14.76 6.27
N ILE A 330 -16.58 13.68 5.50
CA ILE A 330 -15.67 12.53 5.56
C ILE A 330 -14.86 12.53 4.27
N GLY A 331 -13.55 12.38 4.39
CA GLY A 331 -12.61 12.30 3.27
C GLY A 331 -11.95 10.93 3.29
N ASP A 332 -10.91 10.80 4.10
CA ASP A 332 -10.37 9.51 4.50
C ASP A 332 -11.41 8.65 5.23
N TYR A 333 -11.36 7.35 4.99
CA TYR A 333 -12.13 6.35 5.73
C TYR A 333 -11.39 5.01 5.77
N THR A 334 -11.72 4.19 6.77
CA THR A 334 -11.51 2.74 6.74
C THR A 334 -12.85 2.00 6.72
N THR A 335 -12.86 0.77 6.22
CA THR A 335 -14.03 -0.13 6.27
C THR A 335 -13.58 -1.53 6.67
N GLU A 336 -14.31 -2.13 7.60
CA GLU A 336 -13.98 -3.42 8.22
C GLU A 336 -15.25 -4.29 8.38
N PRO A 337 -15.14 -5.63 8.42
CA PRO A 337 -16.28 -6.52 8.62
C PRO A 337 -16.71 -6.62 10.08
N GLU A 338 -17.91 -7.16 10.26
CA GLU A 338 -18.56 -7.37 11.56
C GLU A 338 -17.67 -8.19 12.50
N ASN A 339 -17.07 -9.27 11.98
CA ASN A 339 -16.12 -10.12 12.71
C ASN A 339 -14.65 -9.75 12.49
N GLY A 340 -14.35 -8.51 12.11
CA GLY A 340 -13.00 -7.99 12.12
C GLY A 340 -12.39 -8.13 13.52
N GLY A 341 -11.39 -8.99 13.66
CA GLY A 341 -10.63 -9.06 14.90
C GLY A 341 -9.85 -7.77 15.14
N LEU A 342 -9.43 -7.52 16.39
CA LEU A 342 -8.63 -6.34 16.76
C LEU A 342 -7.45 -6.07 15.80
N GLY A 343 -6.85 -7.15 15.27
CA GLY A 343 -5.78 -7.08 14.29
C GLY A 343 -6.12 -6.32 13.01
N VAL A 344 -7.32 -6.51 12.44
CA VAL A 344 -7.80 -5.84 11.22
C VAL A 344 -7.97 -4.34 11.49
N PHE A 345 -8.69 -3.98 12.56
CA PHE A 345 -8.87 -2.58 12.96
C PHE A 345 -7.54 -1.83 13.16
N THR A 346 -6.54 -2.49 13.76
CA THR A 346 -5.19 -1.91 13.91
C THR A 346 -4.37 -1.90 12.62
N HIS A 347 -4.70 -2.73 11.63
CA HIS A 347 -4.07 -2.71 10.30
C HIS A 347 -4.57 -1.52 9.49
N GLU A 348 -5.88 -1.40 9.33
CA GLU A 348 -6.51 -0.31 8.57
C GLU A 348 -6.16 1.07 9.13
N PHE A 349 -6.15 1.22 10.46
CA PHE A 349 -5.72 2.46 11.07
C PHE A 349 -4.21 2.73 10.92
N GLY A 350 -3.41 1.71 10.66
CA GLY A 350 -2.02 1.88 10.20
C GLY A 350 -1.96 2.64 8.87
N HIS A 351 -2.82 2.29 7.91
CA HIS A 351 -2.97 3.02 6.65
C HIS A 351 -3.56 4.40 6.84
N ASP A 352 -4.49 4.55 7.77
CA ASP A 352 -5.09 5.85 8.10
C ASP A 352 -4.09 6.82 8.78
N LEU A 353 -3.08 6.29 9.47
CA LEU A 353 -1.89 7.05 9.89
C LEU A 353 -0.89 7.31 8.74
N GLY A 354 -1.10 6.73 7.56
CA GLY A 354 -0.30 6.88 6.33
C GLY A 354 0.87 5.90 6.19
N LEU A 355 0.73 4.67 6.70
CA LEU A 355 1.67 3.57 6.43
C LEU A 355 1.23 2.79 5.19
N PRO A 356 2.17 2.32 4.34
CA PRO A 356 1.84 1.43 3.22
C PRO A 356 1.69 -0.03 3.69
N ASP A 357 1.17 -0.86 2.80
CA ASP A 357 1.30 -2.32 2.87
C ASP A 357 2.75 -2.77 2.75
N TYR A 358 3.16 -3.69 3.63
CA TYR A 358 4.46 -4.34 3.55
C TYR A 358 4.38 -5.82 3.12
N TYR A 359 3.18 -6.38 2.94
CA TYR A 359 2.99 -7.64 2.22
C TYR A 359 3.11 -7.45 0.69
N ASP A 360 2.84 -8.49 -0.10
CA ASP A 360 2.88 -8.45 -1.57
C ASP A 360 1.46 -8.21 -2.12
N THR A 361 1.14 -6.95 -2.45
CA THR A 361 -0.18 -6.51 -2.95
C THR A 361 -0.45 -6.91 -4.41
N ALA A 362 0.53 -7.47 -5.11
CA ALA A 362 0.40 -7.95 -6.50
C ALA A 362 0.02 -9.44 -6.61
N GLY A 363 -0.52 -10.04 -5.54
CA GLY A 363 -0.91 -11.45 -5.49
C GLY A 363 0.23 -12.44 -5.20
N GLY A 364 1.36 -11.95 -4.68
CA GLY A 364 2.45 -12.78 -4.19
C GLY A 364 2.37 -13.10 -2.69
N ASP A 365 3.51 -13.46 -2.12
CA ASP A 365 3.70 -13.67 -0.67
C ASP A 365 5.18 -13.46 -0.35
N ASN A 366 5.51 -12.66 0.65
CA ASN A 366 6.87 -12.16 0.89
C ASN A 366 7.40 -12.42 2.32
N GLY A 367 8.68 -12.12 2.54
CA GLY A 367 9.38 -12.38 3.79
C GLY A 367 8.95 -11.54 5.01
N THR A 368 8.09 -10.53 4.87
CA THR A 368 7.60 -9.76 6.03
C THR A 368 6.72 -10.61 6.94
N GLY A 369 5.90 -11.49 6.36
CA GLY A 369 5.15 -12.53 7.06
C GLY A 369 4.45 -12.04 8.32
N PHE A 370 4.67 -12.72 9.44
CA PHE A 370 4.10 -12.33 10.74
C PHE A 370 4.94 -11.31 11.52
N TRP A 371 6.00 -10.71 10.93
CA TRP A 371 6.90 -9.80 11.65
C TRP A 371 6.35 -8.39 11.88
N THR A 372 5.38 -7.92 11.08
CA THR A 372 4.80 -6.58 11.23
C THR A 372 3.27 -6.60 11.10
N LEU A 373 2.63 -5.73 11.88
CA LEU A 373 1.21 -5.38 11.78
C LEU A 373 0.76 -5.11 10.34
N MET A 374 1.56 -4.38 9.55
CA MET A 374 1.26 -3.96 8.17
C MET A 374 1.53 -5.10 7.15
N SER A 375 1.29 -6.34 7.58
CA SER A 375 1.47 -7.59 6.86
C SER A 375 0.70 -8.68 7.64
N GLY A 376 1.10 -9.93 7.58
CA GLY A 376 0.47 -11.03 8.33
C GLY A 376 0.43 -10.84 9.86
N GLY A 377 1.15 -9.87 10.44
CA GLY A 377 1.11 -9.58 11.87
C GLY A 377 -0.23 -9.05 12.39
N SER A 378 -1.11 -8.53 11.53
CA SER A 378 -2.52 -8.27 11.87
C SER A 378 -3.27 -9.57 12.19
N TRP A 379 -2.97 -10.67 11.52
CA TRP A 379 -3.65 -11.97 11.67
C TRP A 379 -3.16 -12.82 12.86
N LEU A 380 -2.39 -12.24 13.78
CA LEU A 380 -1.93 -12.89 15.01
C LEU A 380 -3.05 -13.08 16.05
N ASN A 381 -2.73 -13.78 17.13
CA ASN A 381 -3.68 -14.27 18.14
C ASN A 381 -2.92 -14.93 19.31
N HIS A 382 -3.65 -15.29 20.37
CA HIS A 382 -3.12 -16.00 21.56
C HIS A 382 -2.97 -17.53 21.40
N GLY A 383 -2.97 -18.06 20.17
CA GLY A 383 -2.81 -19.49 19.89
C GLY A 383 -4.00 -20.37 20.29
N LYS A 384 -5.21 -19.80 20.31
CA LYS A 384 -6.45 -20.48 20.69
C LYS A 384 -7.29 -20.81 19.45
N ASP A 385 -8.49 -20.25 19.37
CA ASP A 385 -9.60 -20.64 18.53
C ASP A 385 -9.93 -19.66 17.38
N SER A 386 -9.15 -18.60 17.18
CA SER A 386 -9.28 -17.70 16.02
C SER A 386 -7.93 -17.20 15.48
N ILE A 387 -7.96 -16.50 14.34
CA ILE A 387 -6.87 -15.67 13.80
C ILE A 387 -7.36 -14.22 13.72
N GLY A 388 -6.44 -13.24 13.76
CA GLY A 388 -6.79 -11.81 13.75
C GLY A 388 -7.29 -11.24 15.08
N SER A 389 -7.52 -12.07 16.11
CA SER A 389 -7.99 -11.63 17.42
C SER A 389 -7.06 -10.63 18.13
N THR A 390 -5.76 -10.67 17.83
CA THR A 390 -4.73 -9.93 18.57
C THR A 390 -3.52 -9.62 17.68
N PRO A 391 -3.22 -8.34 17.38
CA PRO A 391 -2.10 -7.99 16.50
C PRO A 391 -0.72 -8.32 17.08
N GLY A 392 0.29 -8.35 16.21
CA GLY A 392 1.69 -8.11 16.55
C GLY A 392 2.04 -6.62 16.41
N TYR A 393 3.21 -6.22 16.92
CA TYR A 393 3.66 -4.83 16.74
C TYR A 393 4.09 -4.55 15.28
N MET A 394 3.93 -3.30 14.83
CA MET A 394 4.59 -2.85 13.59
C MET A 394 6.12 -2.94 13.74
N GLY A 395 6.80 -3.10 12.61
CA GLY A 395 8.25 -3.07 12.50
C GLY A 395 8.87 -1.69 12.77
N PRO A 396 10.19 -1.57 12.56
CA PRO A 396 10.93 -0.39 12.94
C PRO A 396 10.80 0.76 11.94
N LEU A 397 10.50 0.51 10.65
CA LEU A 397 10.35 1.60 9.68
C LEU A 397 9.04 2.36 9.93
N GLU A 398 7.99 1.63 10.28
CA GLU A 398 6.65 2.10 10.56
C GLU A 398 6.64 2.97 11.82
N LYS A 399 7.22 2.46 12.91
CA LYS A 399 7.47 3.24 14.13
C LYS A 399 8.33 4.46 13.87
N LEU A 400 9.28 4.39 12.93
CA LEU A 400 10.10 5.53 12.55
C LEU A 400 9.30 6.56 11.75
N GLN A 401 8.47 6.15 10.78
CA GLN A 401 7.61 7.03 9.99
C GLN A 401 6.60 7.79 10.86
N LEU A 402 6.07 7.16 11.91
CA LEU A 402 5.13 7.78 12.86
C LEU A 402 5.82 8.56 14.00
N GLY A 403 7.15 8.57 14.06
CA GLY A 403 7.93 9.26 15.09
C GLY A 403 7.91 8.60 16.48
N TRP A 404 7.47 7.36 16.55
CA TRP A 404 7.36 6.55 17.77
C TRP A 404 8.65 5.80 18.13
N LEU A 405 9.54 5.54 17.16
CA LEU A 405 10.76 4.76 17.38
C LEU A 405 11.83 5.52 18.18
N ASP A 406 12.28 4.93 19.29
CA ASP A 406 13.56 5.26 19.93
C ASP A 406 14.71 4.50 19.25
N TYR A 407 15.60 5.23 18.56
CA TYR A 407 16.68 4.63 17.78
C TYR A 407 18.03 5.34 17.96
N THR A 408 19.11 4.62 17.66
CA THR A 408 20.45 5.22 17.51
C THR A 408 20.98 5.02 16.10
N VAL A 409 21.72 6.01 15.58
CA VAL A 409 22.38 5.92 14.28
C VAL A 409 23.79 5.36 14.45
N ALA A 410 24.10 4.28 13.73
CA ALA A 410 25.42 3.70 13.62
C ALA A 410 26.16 4.28 12.40
N ASP A 411 26.64 5.51 12.53
CA ASP A 411 27.45 6.26 11.55
C ASP A 411 28.92 5.80 11.48
N LYS A 412 29.36 4.93 12.40
CA LYS A 412 30.74 4.48 12.54
C LYS A 412 30.84 3.06 13.06
N SER A 413 31.89 2.34 12.68
CA SER A 413 32.17 1.01 13.21
C SER A 413 32.44 1.07 14.72
N GLY A 414 31.79 0.21 15.51
CA GLY A 414 31.84 0.32 16.96
C GLY A 414 30.92 -0.64 17.70
N LYS A 415 30.68 -0.32 18.98
CA LYS A 415 29.78 -1.05 19.85
C LYS A 415 28.50 -0.28 20.07
N TYR A 416 27.36 -0.94 19.91
CA TYR A 416 26.03 -0.40 20.08
C TYR A 416 25.24 -1.26 21.07
N THR A 417 24.24 -0.67 21.72
CA THR A 417 23.28 -1.39 22.57
C THR A 417 21.94 -1.35 21.86
N LEU A 418 21.24 -2.48 21.88
CA LEU A 418 19.90 -2.65 21.33
C LEU A 418 18.99 -3.19 22.45
N GLY A 419 17.90 -2.48 22.73
CA GLY A 419 16.85 -2.86 23.68
C GLY A 419 15.92 -3.91 23.09
N GLN A 420 14.69 -3.99 23.57
CA GLN A 420 13.61 -4.79 22.98
C GLN A 420 12.74 -3.90 22.08
N ALA A 421 12.19 -4.42 21.00
CA ALA A 421 11.48 -3.61 19.99
C ALA A 421 10.16 -2.98 20.48
N ASP A 422 9.59 -3.48 21.58
CA ASP A 422 8.31 -3.04 22.15
C ASP A 422 8.43 -1.98 23.26
N LEU A 423 9.63 -1.73 23.79
CA LEU A 423 9.82 -0.83 24.93
C LEU A 423 11.00 0.12 24.70
N ASP A 424 10.74 1.42 24.77
CA ASP A 424 11.81 2.43 24.72
C ASP A 424 12.70 2.42 25.97
N GLY A 425 13.87 3.04 25.87
CA GLY A 425 14.74 3.11 27.03
C GLY A 425 15.98 3.94 26.81
N ALA A 426 16.19 4.92 27.70
CA ALA A 426 17.26 5.92 27.65
C ALA A 426 18.73 5.40 27.56
N LYS A 427 18.96 4.08 27.56
CA LYS A 427 20.26 3.41 27.30
C LYS A 427 20.14 2.14 26.45
N THR A 428 18.95 1.80 25.99
CA THR A 428 18.56 0.55 25.33
C THR A 428 17.52 0.89 24.26
N PRO A 429 17.93 1.58 23.18
CA PRO A 429 17.00 2.01 22.12
C PRO A 429 16.33 0.80 21.46
N GLN A 430 15.10 0.97 20.98
CA GLN A 430 14.33 -0.09 20.30
C GLN A 430 15.01 -0.54 19.00
N ALA A 431 15.74 0.36 18.33
CA ALA A 431 16.46 0.05 17.11
C ALA A 431 17.86 0.69 17.00
N VAL A 432 18.66 0.12 16.10
CA VAL A 432 19.87 0.75 15.57
C VAL A 432 19.74 0.90 14.05
N ALA A 433 19.77 2.13 13.54
CA ALA A 433 19.79 2.42 12.12
C ALA A 433 21.23 2.45 11.61
N VAL A 434 21.53 1.76 10.50
CA VAL A 434 22.84 1.74 9.85
C VAL A 434 22.73 2.42 8.49
N PRO A 435 23.12 3.69 8.35
CA PRO A 435 23.12 4.39 7.07
C PRO A 435 24.06 3.72 6.06
N LEU A 436 23.67 3.70 4.79
CA LEU A 436 24.45 3.13 3.70
C LEU A 436 24.68 4.16 2.59
N PRO A 437 25.68 3.97 1.72
CA PRO A 437 25.81 4.77 0.50
C PRO A 437 24.59 4.59 -0.41
N ASP A 438 24.02 5.70 -0.87
CA ASP A 438 22.85 5.72 -1.74
C ASP A 438 23.03 4.83 -2.98
N LYS A 439 21.93 4.19 -3.38
CA LYS A 439 21.88 3.30 -4.54
C LYS A 439 21.69 4.13 -5.81
N ARG A 440 22.68 4.10 -6.71
CA ARG A 440 22.53 4.68 -8.05
C ARG A 440 21.71 3.73 -8.92
N VAL A 441 20.60 4.21 -9.47
CA VAL A 441 19.78 3.50 -10.45
C VAL A 441 19.76 4.30 -11.75
N VAL A 442 20.15 3.64 -12.83
CA VAL A 442 20.17 4.22 -14.18
C VAL A 442 19.12 3.53 -15.03
N THR A 443 18.04 4.23 -15.34
CA THR A 443 16.92 3.71 -16.15
C THR A 443 16.98 4.34 -17.53
N LYS A 444 17.29 3.54 -18.56
CA LYS A 444 17.18 3.96 -19.96
C LYS A 444 15.78 3.60 -20.47
N TYR A 445 14.99 4.60 -20.84
CA TYR A 445 13.67 4.40 -21.43
C TYR A 445 13.76 4.22 -22.95
N ASN A 446 14.37 5.20 -23.63
CA ASN A 446 14.43 5.29 -25.09
C ASN A 446 15.71 6.04 -25.51
N THR A 447 15.69 6.76 -26.63
CA THR A 447 16.71 7.74 -27.03
C THR A 447 15.93 8.89 -27.68
N PRO A 448 16.22 10.18 -27.40
CA PRO A 448 15.54 11.33 -28.02
C PRO A 448 15.39 11.18 -29.53
N HIS A 449 14.29 11.68 -30.10
CA HIS A 449 14.02 11.53 -31.54
C HIS A 449 15.03 12.33 -32.37
N SER A 450 15.29 13.57 -31.94
CA SER A 450 16.39 14.39 -32.42
C SER A 450 17.29 14.81 -31.25
N GLY A 451 18.41 15.48 -31.56
CA GLY A 451 19.31 16.03 -30.53
C GLY A 451 19.82 15.04 -29.48
N ALA A 452 19.70 15.44 -28.21
CA ALA A 452 20.10 14.76 -26.99
C ALA A 452 19.14 15.03 -25.81
N ALA A 453 18.07 15.78 -26.00
CA ALA A 453 17.06 16.15 -25.02
C ALA A 453 15.63 15.87 -25.52
N GLU A 454 14.73 15.46 -24.62
CA GLU A 454 13.30 15.28 -24.89
C GLU A 454 12.50 15.65 -23.64
N TRP A 455 11.19 15.92 -23.79
CA TRP A 455 10.28 16.03 -22.65
C TRP A 455 9.78 14.66 -22.21
N TRP A 456 9.83 14.35 -20.92
CA TRP A 456 9.24 13.16 -20.31
C TRP A 456 8.15 13.55 -19.30
N SER A 457 7.02 12.84 -19.34
CA SER A 457 5.86 13.07 -18.46
C SER A 457 6.08 12.68 -17.00
N GLN A 458 7.19 12.00 -16.69
CA GLN A 458 7.32 11.09 -15.55
C GLN A 458 6.44 9.83 -15.67
N SER A 459 6.63 8.92 -14.70
CA SER A 459 5.97 7.62 -14.54
C SER A 459 5.58 7.51 -13.07
N GLY A 460 4.33 7.14 -12.80
CA GLY A 460 3.74 7.10 -11.46
C GLY A 460 2.22 7.17 -11.51
N ASP A 461 1.59 6.75 -10.42
CA ASP A 461 0.14 6.77 -10.21
C ASP A 461 -0.32 8.19 -9.79
N ASP A 462 -1.61 8.52 -9.95
CA ASP A 462 -2.28 9.78 -9.57
C ASP A 462 -1.62 11.09 -10.09
N LEU A 463 -0.87 11.01 -11.20
CA LEU A 463 -0.14 12.15 -11.77
C LEU A 463 -1.06 13.13 -12.50
N LYS A 464 -0.64 14.41 -12.52
CA LYS A 464 -1.29 15.47 -13.31
C LYS A 464 -0.26 16.43 -13.89
N ASN A 465 0.60 15.88 -14.74
CA ASN A 465 1.76 16.56 -15.27
C ASN A 465 1.43 17.23 -16.61
N SER A 466 1.92 18.44 -16.86
CA SER A 466 1.71 19.13 -18.14
C SER A 466 2.88 20.00 -18.60
N ILE A 467 2.98 20.20 -19.92
CA ILE A 467 3.74 21.32 -20.51
C ILE A 467 2.74 22.25 -21.21
N THR A 468 2.70 23.52 -20.77
CA THR A 468 1.74 24.52 -21.25
C THR A 468 2.45 25.70 -21.92
N ARG A 469 1.93 26.21 -23.03
CA ARG A 469 2.47 27.38 -23.75
C ARG A 469 1.37 28.33 -24.22
N ASP A 470 1.66 29.64 -24.19
CA ASP A 470 0.85 30.66 -24.87
C ASP A 470 1.13 30.68 -26.38
N VAL A 471 0.07 30.59 -27.19
CA VAL A 471 0.13 30.55 -28.66
C VAL A 471 -0.80 31.62 -29.22
N ASP A 472 -0.24 32.55 -30.01
CA ASP A 472 -1.01 33.60 -30.67
C ASP A 472 -1.43 33.17 -32.07
N LEU A 473 -2.73 32.88 -32.24
CA LEU A 473 -3.37 32.61 -33.54
C LEU A 473 -4.23 33.79 -34.01
N THR A 474 -4.08 34.99 -33.44
CA THR A 474 -4.83 36.16 -33.87
C THR A 474 -4.50 36.52 -35.33
N GLY A 475 -5.55 36.84 -36.10
CA GLY A 475 -5.44 37.07 -37.55
C GLY A 475 -5.10 35.83 -38.41
N LYS A 476 -4.99 34.63 -37.83
CA LYS A 476 -4.79 33.37 -38.55
C LYS A 476 -6.11 32.75 -39.00
N THR A 477 -6.07 31.91 -40.03
CA THR A 477 -7.23 31.22 -40.61
C THR A 477 -7.19 29.70 -40.44
N SER A 478 -6.00 29.11 -40.34
CA SER A 478 -5.79 27.72 -39.95
C SER A 478 -4.58 27.59 -39.03
N ALA A 479 -4.56 26.53 -38.22
CA ALA A 479 -3.44 26.19 -37.38
C ALA A 479 -3.36 24.68 -37.12
N SER A 480 -2.16 24.16 -36.88
CA SER A 480 -1.94 22.77 -36.45
C SER A 480 -0.74 22.67 -35.52
N VAL A 481 -0.70 21.63 -34.71
CA VAL A 481 0.47 21.24 -33.91
C VAL A 481 0.87 19.83 -34.30
N SER A 482 2.17 19.58 -34.40
CA SER A 482 2.75 18.26 -34.62
C SER A 482 3.88 18.04 -33.65
N ALA A 483 4.01 16.82 -33.13
CA ALA A 483 5.13 16.40 -32.29
C ALA A 483 5.47 14.95 -32.60
N TRP A 484 6.70 14.56 -32.31
CA TRP A 484 7.06 13.16 -32.19
C TRP A 484 6.73 12.69 -30.78
N LEU A 485 6.12 11.52 -30.68
CA LEU A 485 5.79 10.85 -29.42
C LEU A 485 6.34 9.42 -29.41
N ASP A 486 7.05 9.07 -28.36
CA ASP A 486 7.27 7.69 -27.91
C ASP A 486 6.53 7.54 -26.59
N TYR A 487 5.74 6.49 -26.40
CA TYR A 487 4.92 6.37 -25.21
C TYR A 487 4.53 4.92 -24.90
N ASP A 488 4.39 4.65 -23.61
CA ASP A 488 3.86 3.41 -23.04
C ASP A 488 3.05 3.80 -21.81
N ILE A 489 1.73 3.85 -22.00
CA ILE A 489 0.68 4.42 -21.15
C ILE A 489 -0.36 3.32 -20.92
N GLU A 490 -1.04 3.27 -19.78
CA GLU A 490 -2.13 2.30 -19.61
C GLU A 490 -3.29 2.57 -20.57
N GLU A 491 -3.81 1.54 -21.24
CA GLU A 491 -4.82 1.68 -22.31
C GLU A 491 -6.22 1.78 -21.68
N GLY A 492 -6.90 2.91 -21.88
CA GLY A 492 -8.23 3.18 -21.32
C GLY A 492 -8.28 3.78 -19.91
N TYR A 493 -7.14 3.95 -19.22
CA TYR A 493 -7.05 4.45 -17.83
C TYR A 493 -6.19 5.74 -17.76
N ASP A 494 -4.93 5.63 -18.15
CA ASP A 494 -4.00 6.76 -18.26
C ASP A 494 -4.12 7.48 -19.61
N PHE A 495 -3.92 8.80 -19.63
CA PHE A 495 -4.01 9.59 -20.86
C PHE A 495 -3.02 10.76 -20.93
N LEU A 496 -2.30 10.86 -22.05
CA LEU A 496 -1.70 12.11 -22.51
C LEU A 496 -2.72 12.91 -23.31
N TYR A 497 -3.41 13.84 -22.65
CA TYR A 497 -4.35 14.75 -23.30
C TYR A 497 -3.63 15.85 -24.09
N VAL A 498 -4.14 16.13 -25.29
CA VAL A 498 -3.76 17.28 -26.13
C VAL A 498 -4.87 18.31 -26.03
N GLN A 499 -4.59 19.47 -25.45
CA GLN A 499 -5.63 20.41 -25.00
C GLN A 499 -5.32 21.86 -25.37
N ALA A 500 -6.38 22.65 -25.59
CA ALA A 500 -6.30 24.09 -25.76
C ALA A 500 -7.34 24.85 -24.92
N SER A 501 -7.01 26.08 -24.53
CA SER A 501 -7.85 26.96 -23.73
C SER A 501 -7.90 28.37 -24.34
N THR A 502 -9.08 28.97 -24.38
CA THR A 502 -9.31 30.33 -24.91
C THR A 502 -9.61 31.37 -23.81
N ASP A 503 -9.55 30.98 -22.54
CA ASP A 503 -9.90 31.80 -21.37
C ASP A 503 -8.76 31.92 -20.34
N GLY A 504 -7.52 31.73 -20.80
CA GLY A 504 -6.33 31.84 -19.97
C GLY A 504 -5.98 30.59 -19.16
N GLY A 505 -6.66 29.46 -19.42
CA GLY A 505 -6.44 28.18 -18.75
C GLY A 505 -7.49 27.82 -17.70
N ALA A 506 -8.60 28.56 -17.61
CA ALA A 506 -9.69 28.29 -16.68
C ALA A 506 -10.53 27.10 -17.14
N ASN A 507 -10.80 26.99 -18.44
CA ASN A 507 -11.40 25.82 -19.07
C ASN A 507 -10.52 25.32 -20.22
N TRP A 508 -10.50 24.01 -20.43
CA TRP A 508 -9.73 23.34 -21.48
C TRP A 508 -10.66 22.55 -22.39
N THR A 509 -10.32 22.49 -23.66
CA THR A 509 -10.99 21.68 -24.68
C THR A 509 -10.02 20.61 -25.15
N ASP A 510 -10.47 19.36 -25.08
CA ASP A 510 -9.72 18.19 -25.53
C ASP A 510 -9.74 18.14 -27.06
N ILE A 511 -8.56 17.98 -27.65
CA ILE A 511 -8.34 17.83 -29.09
C ILE A 511 -8.08 16.35 -29.40
N ASP A 512 -7.35 15.68 -28.51
CA ASP A 512 -7.04 14.25 -28.56
C ASP A 512 -6.69 13.74 -27.16
N ALA A 513 -6.78 12.44 -26.95
CA ALA A 513 -6.33 11.74 -25.75
C ALA A 513 -5.51 10.51 -26.19
N VAL A 514 -4.25 10.45 -25.79
CA VAL A 514 -3.31 9.42 -26.24
C VAL A 514 -3.00 8.44 -25.10
N ASP A 515 -3.28 7.17 -25.35
CA ASP A 515 -3.08 6.03 -24.44
C ASP A 515 -2.46 4.83 -25.18
N GLY A 516 -2.21 3.74 -24.45
CA GLY A 516 -1.58 2.52 -24.98
C GLY A 516 -0.09 2.66 -25.23
N ALA A 517 0.47 1.91 -26.20
CA ALA A 517 1.91 1.92 -26.50
C ALA A 517 2.21 2.19 -27.98
N SER A 518 3.13 3.13 -28.27
CA SER A 518 3.54 3.45 -29.64
C SER A 518 4.56 2.48 -30.24
N GLY A 519 5.34 1.81 -29.37
CA GLY A 519 6.45 0.94 -29.78
C GLY A 519 7.68 1.70 -30.32
N GLY A 520 7.87 2.95 -29.90
CA GLY A 520 8.90 3.85 -30.39
C GLY A 520 8.34 5.17 -30.90
N TRP A 521 9.23 6.04 -31.41
CA TRP A 521 8.86 7.36 -31.92
C TRP A 521 7.91 7.32 -33.11
N THR A 522 6.78 8.02 -32.97
CA THR A 522 5.76 8.23 -34.01
C THR A 522 5.39 9.70 -34.09
N GLN A 523 5.32 10.27 -35.30
CA GLN A 523 4.86 11.64 -35.47
C GLN A 523 3.33 11.69 -35.46
N LYS A 524 2.74 12.52 -34.59
CA LYS A 524 1.31 12.86 -34.62
C LYS A 524 1.12 14.33 -35.01
N THR A 525 -0.06 14.65 -35.53
CA THR A 525 -0.44 16.02 -35.93
C THR A 525 -1.91 16.24 -35.65
N TRP A 526 -2.23 17.34 -35.00
CA TRP A 526 -3.57 17.71 -34.54
C TRP A 526 -3.98 19.07 -35.13
N ASP A 527 -5.23 19.18 -35.55
CA ASP A 527 -5.79 20.44 -36.04
C ASP A 527 -6.12 21.39 -34.89
N LEU A 528 -5.68 22.65 -35.02
CA LEU A 528 -6.00 23.73 -34.10
C LEU A 528 -6.88 24.81 -34.77
N SER A 529 -7.39 24.57 -35.98
CA SER A 529 -8.12 25.58 -36.76
C SER A 529 -9.43 26.04 -36.08
N ALA A 530 -10.03 25.24 -35.19
CA ALA A 530 -11.14 25.66 -34.32
C ALA A 530 -10.79 26.83 -33.36
N PHE A 531 -9.49 27.06 -33.12
CA PHE A 531 -8.94 28.12 -32.29
C PHE A 531 -8.34 29.30 -33.09
N ALA A 532 -8.38 29.24 -34.42
CA ALA A 532 -7.87 30.30 -35.29
C ALA A 532 -8.55 31.65 -35.00
N GLY A 533 -7.77 32.74 -35.11
CA GLY A 533 -8.21 34.09 -34.79
C GLY A 533 -8.13 34.48 -33.31
N LYS A 534 -7.73 33.57 -32.40
CA LYS A 534 -7.66 33.79 -30.94
C LYS A 534 -6.22 33.68 -30.43
N ALA A 535 -5.93 34.33 -29.30
CA ALA A 535 -4.81 33.94 -28.46
C ALA A 535 -5.26 32.78 -27.55
N ILE A 536 -4.46 31.73 -27.44
CA ILE A 536 -4.79 30.53 -26.67
C ILE A 536 -3.65 30.10 -25.75
N LYS A 537 -3.97 29.29 -24.74
CA LYS A 537 -3.01 28.37 -24.15
C LYS A 537 -3.16 27.01 -24.82
N PHE A 538 -2.05 26.37 -25.13
CA PHE A 538 -1.99 24.98 -25.59
C PHE A 538 -1.19 24.16 -24.57
N ARG A 539 -1.58 22.90 -24.33
CA ARG A 539 -0.80 22.00 -23.47
C ARG A 539 -0.86 20.54 -23.92
N PHE A 540 0.20 19.82 -23.60
CA PHE A 540 0.14 18.38 -23.35
C PHE A 540 -0.07 18.17 -21.85
N ASN A 541 -0.98 17.28 -21.45
CA ASN A 541 -1.38 17.07 -20.06
C ASN A 541 -1.55 15.57 -19.79
N TYR A 542 -0.52 14.96 -19.19
CA TYR A 542 -0.51 13.58 -18.76
C TYR A 542 -1.27 13.45 -17.43
N VAL A 543 -2.26 12.55 -17.41
CA VAL A 543 -3.04 12.20 -16.22
C VAL A 543 -3.00 10.69 -16.08
N THR A 544 -2.71 10.21 -14.87
CA THR A 544 -2.81 8.79 -14.52
C THR A 544 -3.88 8.56 -13.46
N ASP A 545 -4.36 7.33 -13.34
CA ASP A 545 -5.18 6.90 -12.21
C ASP A 545 -4.30 6.30 -11.09
N GLY A 546 -4.91 5.68 -10.08
CA GLY A 546 -4.20 5.06 -8.96
C GLY A 546 -3.55 3.70 -9.25
N GLY A 547 -3.55 3.27 -10.52
CA GLY A 547 -3.11 1.96 -10.99
C GLY A 547 -1.94 2.02 -11.98
N LEU A 548 -1.28 0.86 -12.10
CA LEU A 548 -0.29 0.47 -13.12
C LEU A 548 0.48 1.61 -13.83
N ALA A 549 1.27 2.39 -13.09
CA ALA A 549 2.28 3.27 -13.69
C ALA A 549 3.15 2.59 -14.76
N LYS A 550 2.92 2.94 -16.03
CA LYS A 550 3.83 2.63 -17.13
C LYS A 550 4.88 3.73 -17.31
N LYS A 551 5.70 3.66 -18.37
CA LYS A 551 6.81 4.61 -18.62
C LYS A 551 6.34 6.05 -18.85
N GLY A 552 5.07 6.24 -19.21
CA GLY A 552 4.49 7.52 -19.56
C GLY A 552 4.77 7.91 -21.01
N ALA A 553 4.75 9.21 -21.26
CA ALA A 553 4.95 9.83 -22.57
C ALA A 553 6.28 10.58 -22.68
N PHE A 554 6.89 10.45 -23.84
CA PHE A 554 8.05 11.21 -24.30
C PHE A 554 7.64 12.08 -25.50
N ILE A 555 8.03 13.35 -25.51
CA ILE A 555 7.61 14.35 -26.50
C ILE A 555 8.83 15.10 -27.02
N ASP A 556 8.96 15.17 -28.34
CA ASP A 556 10.10 15.79 -29.03
C ASP A 556 9.67 16.46 -30.35
N ASP A 557 10.53 17.30 -30.92
CA ASP A 557 10.38 17.98 -32.23
C ASP A 557 9.00 18.67 -32.40
N ILE A 558 8.58 19.45 -31.39
CA ILE A 558 7.26 20.10 -31.35
C ILE A 558 7.23 21.28 -32.33
N THR A 559 6.36 21.20 -33.32
CA THR A 559 6.13 22.26 -34.33
C THR A 559 4.69 22.74 -34.27
N ILE A 560 4.47 24.05 -34.19
CA ILE A 560 3.15 24.67 -34.37
C ILE A 560 3.17 25.46 -35.66
N ASN A 561 2.24 25.15 -36.57
CA ASN A 561 2.06 25.85 -37.84
C ASN A 561 0.78 26.70 -37.79
N ALA A 562 0.79 27.88 -38.42
CA ALA A 562 -0.39 28.70 -38.66
C ALA A 562 -0.36 29.27 -40.08
N ASP A 563 -1.47 29.16 -40.80
CA ASP A 563 -1.61 29.46 -42.24
C ASP A 563 -0.51 28.79 -43.12
N GLY A 564 -0.05 27.60 -42.74
CA GLY A 564 0.98 26.83 -43.46
C GLY A 564 2.43 27.24 -43.17
N ALA A 565 2.69 28.13 -42.21
CA ALA A 565 4.04 28.50 -41.77
C ALA A 565 4.27 28.19 -40.29
N ALA A 566 5.47 27.73 -39.94
CA ALA A 566 5.84 27.46 -38.55
C ALA A 566 5.87 28.76 -37.72
N VAL A 567 5.11 28.78 -36.63
CA VAL A 567 5.12 29.81 -35.58
C VAL A 567 5.88 29.33 -34.33
N LEU A 568 6.09 28.01 -34.20
CA LEU A 568 7.01 27.38 -33.27
C LEU A 568 7.69 26.19 -33.95
N SER A 569 8.97 25.99 -33.66
CA SER A 569 9.71 24.74 -33.86
C SER A 569 10.59 24.59 -32.63
N ASP A 570 10.54 23.44 -31.96
CA ASP A 570 11.16 23.21 -30.66
C ASP A 570 11.65 21.76 -30.56
N ASP A 571 12.97 21.59 -30.64
CA ASP A 571 13.72 20.33 -30.55
C ASP A 571 14.17 20.04 -29.11
N VAL A 572 13.64 20.77 -28.11
CA VAL A 572 13.92 20.63 -26.67
C VAL A 572 15.38 20.92 -26.25
N GLU A 573 16.34 20.96 -27.18
CA GLU A 573 17.76 21.31 -26.98
C GLU A 573 17.97 22.69 -26.35
N SER A 574 17.03 23.62 -26.55
CA SER A 574 17.03 24.95 -25.93
C SER A 574 16.43 24.97 -24.51
N GLY A 575 16.26 23.80 -23.89
CA GLY A 575 15.58 23.63 -22.61
C GLY A 575 14.09 23.96 -22.74
N ALA A 576 13.50 24.53 -21.69
CA ALA A 576 12.06 24.72 -21.63
C ALA A 576 11.45 25.65 -22.71
N ASN A 577 12.25 26.42 -23.45
CA ASN A 577 11.86 27.25 -24.62
C ASN A 577 10.54 28.09 -24.50
N GLY A 578 10.11 28.44 -23.29
CA GLY A 578 8.84 29.17 -23.05
C GLY A 578 7.60 28.28 -22.83
N TRP A 579 7.76 26.97 -22.72
CA TRP A 579 6.81 26.08 -22.04
C TRP A 579 6.92 26.27 -20.52
N ALA A 580 5.76 26.29 -19.86
CA ALA A 580 5.64 26.14 -18.42
C ALA A 580 5.37 24.66 -18.12
N ALA A 581 6.36 23.98 -17.56
CA ALA A 581 6.23 22.60 -17.12
C ALA A 581 5.68 22.53 -15.68
N THR A 582 4.76 21.59 -15.46
CA THR A 582 4.33 21.08 -14.15
C THR A 582 4.56 19.59 -14.18
N GLY A 583 5.47 19.07 -13.37
CA GLY A 583 5.83 17.64 -13.33
C GLY A 583 6.64 17.11 -14.52
N PHE A 584 6.40 17.55 -15.77
CA PHE A 584 7.23 17.17 -16.92
C PHE A 584 8.70 17.58 -16.73
N GLN A 585 9.62 16.70 -17.15
CA GLN A 585 11.07 16.89 -17.05
C GLN A 585 11.72 16.87 -18.43
N ILE A 586 12.87 17.54 -18.60
CA ILE A 586 13.70 17.38 -19.79
C ILE A 586 14.79 16.35 -19.49
N ILE A 587 14.89 15.30 -20.30
CA ILE A 587 15.78 14.15 -20.09
C ILE A 587 16.53 13.78 -21.39
N SER A 588 17.49 12.86 -21.32
CA SER A 588 18.24 12.35 -22.47
C SER A 588 17.90 10.88 -22.82
N GLY A 589 16.62 10.51 -22.67
CA GLY A 589 16.11 9.13 -22.72
C GLY A 589 16.58 8.24 -21.57
N THR A 590 17.30 8.81 -20.60
CA THR A 590 17.85 8.11 -19.44
C THR A 590 17.70 8.95 -18.18
N ILE A 591 17.20 8.32 -17.11
CA ILE A 591 17.20 8.87 -15.75
C ILE A 591 18.35 8.24 -14.97
N ASP A 592 19.05 9.06 -14.18
CA ASP A 592 20.12 8.66 -13.27
C ASP A 592 19.80 9.23 -11.89
N LYS A 593 19.24 8.41 -11.00
CA LYS A 593 18.73 8.83 -9.68
C LYS A 593 19.45 8.07 -8.57
N MET A 594 19.78 8.80 -7.50
CA MET A 594 20.31 8.25 -6.26
C MET A 594 19.16 8.01 -5.29
N TYR A 595 19.10 6.80 -4.74
CA TYR A 595 18.04 6.36 -3.83
C TYR A 595 18.62 6.07 -2.44
N PRO A 596 18.13 6.75 -1.37
CA PRO A 596 18.46 6.41 0.01
C PRO A 596 18.19 4.95 0.36
N ARG A 597 19.06 4.38 1.19
CA ARG A 597 18.92 3.03 1.74
C ARG A 597 19.68 2.87 3.05
N PHE A 598 19.22 1.97 3.92
CA PHE A 598 19.81 1.71 5.22
C PHE A 598 19.36 0.34 5.75
N TYR A 599 20.01 -0.14 6.81
CA TYR A 599 19.46 -1.23 7.62
C TYR A 599 18.81 -0.68 8.89
N LEU A 600 17.70 -1.29 9.32
CA LEU A 600 17.17 -1.14 10.68
C LEU A 600 17.39 -2.47 11.43
N LEU A 601 17.97 -2.37 12.62
CA LEU A 601 18.25 -3.51 13.50
C LEU A 601 17.32 -3.41 14.70
N GLU A 602 16.42 -4.37 14.88
CA GLU A 602 15.54 -4.46 16.03
C GLU A 602 15.72 -5.81 16.76
N ASN A 603 15.21 -5.93 17.99
CA ASN A 603 15.33 -7.15 18.79
C ASN A 603 13.94 -7.61 19.25
N ARG A 604 13.46 -8.68 18.62
CA ARG A 604 12.14 -9.27 18.86
C ARG A 604 12.23 -10.27 19.99
N VAL A 605 11.37 -10.09 20.98
CA VAL A 605 11.27 -10.91 22.20
C VAL A 605 9.79 -11.06 22.56
N TYR A 606 9.42 -12.14 23.23
CA TYR A 606 8.03 -12.41 23.59
C TYR A 606 7.56 -11.56 24.79
N SER A 607 7.45 -10.24 24.59
CA SER A 607 6.91 -9.24 25.52
C SER A 607 5.86 -8.38 24.82
N GLY A 608 5.08 -7.61 25.60
CA GLY A 608 3.96 -6.83 25.04
C GLY A 608 3.01 -7.68 24.19
N TYR A 609 2.60 -7.14 23.04
CA TYR A 609 1.88 -7.85 21.98
C TYR A 609 2.77 -8.84 21.21
N ASP A 610 4.08 -8.63 21.09
CA ASP A 610 5.03 -9.58 20.46
C ASP A 610 5.09 -10.97 21.13
N LYS A 611 4.43 -11.16 22.29
CA LYS A 611 4.11 -12.51 22.80
C LYS A 611 3.35 -13.35 21.77
N THR A 612 2.50 -12.74 20.95
CA THR A 612 1.75 -13.44 19.91
C THR A 612 2.67 -14.09 18.88
N LEU A 613 3.89 -13.58 18.64
CA LEU A 613 4.87 -14.25 17.76
C LEU A 613 5.21 -15.69 18.20
N GLN A 614 5.05 -16.02 19.49
CA GLN A 614 5.33 -17.36 20.00
C GLN A 614 4.20 -18.38 19.69
N THR A 615 2.96 -17.92 19.49
CA THR A 615 1.75 -18.78 19.51
C THR A 615 0.72 -18.47 18.42
N GLY A 616 0.77 -17.28 17.84
CA GLY A 616 -0.15 -16.75 16.85
C GLY A 616 0.12 -17.14 15.40
N PRO A 617 1.40 -17.18 14.91
CA PRO A 617 1.70 -17.55 13.53
C PRO A 617 1.13 -18.92 13.18
N TYR A 618 0.54 -19.02 11.99
CA TYR A 618 -0.35 -20.14 11.66
C TYR A 618 -0.22 -20.67 10.23
N ASN A 619 -0.60 -21.92 10.05
CA ASN A 619 -0.57 -22.64 8.78
C ASN A 619 -1.83 -23.49 8.61
N PHE A 620 -2.47 -23.43 7.45
CA PHE A 620 -3.64 -24.26 7.10
C PHE A 620 -3.20 -25.68 6.72
N GLY A 621 -2.75 -26.44 7.72
CA GLY A 621 -2.09 -27.73 7.54
C GLY A 621 -2.99 -28.87 7.02
N TRP A 622 -4.31 -28.69 7.03
CA TRP A 622 -5.33 -29.71 6.71
C TRP A 622 -6.40 -29.19 5.74
N ALA A 623 -6.06 -28.27 4.84
CA ALA A 623 -7.01 -27.59 3.95
C ALA A 623 -7.97 -28.53 3.14
N ASP A 624 -7.58 -29.78 2.92
CA ASP A 624 -8.38 -30.81 2.21
C ASP A 624 -9.35 -31.62 3.10
N THR A 625 -9.20 -31.53 4.41
CA THR A 625 -9.90 -32.37 5.40
C THR A 625 -10.55 -31.57 6.51
N LYS A 626 -9.95 -30.43 6.89
CA LYS A 626 -10.41 -29.47 7.91
C LYS A 626 -10.03 -28.05 7.42
N PRO A 627 -10.81 -27.44 6.50
CA PRO A 627 -10.42 -26.22 5.79
C PRO A 627 -10.24 -25.01 6.69
N ASP A 628 -11.03 -24.89 7.77
CA ASP A 628 -10.94 -23.81 8.75
C ASP A 628 -10.10 -24.17 9.99
N TRP A 629 -9.22 -25.18 9.86
CA TRP A 629 -8.30 -25.59 10.93
C TRP A 629 -6.83 -25.22 10.64
N VAL A 630 -6.26 -24.42 11.52
CA VAL A 630 -4.85 -24.01 11.53
C VAL A 630 -4.05 -24.68 12.66
N GLU A 631 -2.80 -25.01 12.37
CA GLU A 631 -1.76 -25.24 13.39
C GLU A 631 -1.03 -23.93 13.73
N ARG A 632 -0.37 -23.92 14.89
CA ARG A 632 0.39 -22.79 15.42
C ARG A 632 1.88 -23.10 15.48
N PHE A 633 2.73 -22.10 15.26
CA PHE A 633 4.19 -22.24 15.40
C PHE A 633 4.86 -20.91 15.83
N PRO A 634 6.05 -20.95 16.45
CA PRO A 634 6.75 -19.75 16.91
C PRO A 634 7.64 -19.12 15.83
N TYR A 635 7.42 -17.83 15.56
CA TYR A 635 8.43 -16.95 14.98
C TYR A 635 9.53 -16.67 16.03
N GLN A 636 10.81 -16.84 15.68
CA GLN A 636 11.92 -16.96 16.62
C GLN A 636 12.40 -15.61 17.18
N ASN A 637 12.51 -15.50 18.51
CA ASN A 637 13.12 -14.32 19.16
C ASN A 637 14.59 -14.08 18.74
N GLY A 638 15.00 -12.82 18.65
CA GLY A 638 16.38 -12.43 18.33
C GLY A 638 16.48 -11.08 17.62
N MET A 639 17.68 -10.75 17.13
CA MET A 639 17.90 -9.56 16.31
C MET A 639 17.32 -9.80 14.92
N LEU A 640 16.32 -9.02 14.52
CA LEU A 640 15.81 -8.97 13.16
C LEU A 640 16.49 -7.80 12.42
N VAL A 641 16.88 -8.04 11.17
CA VAL A 641 17.52 -7.04 10.31
C VAL A 641 16.57 -6.73 9.18
N TRP A 642 16.17 -5.47 9.05
CA TRP A 642 15.39 -4.97 7.92
C TRP A 642 16.30 -4.21 6.96
N TYR A 643 16.15 -4.42 5.66
CA TYR A 643 16.80 -3.63 4.63
C TYR A 643 15.76 -2.71 3.97
N VAL A 644 16.00 -1.41 4.05
CA VAL A 644 15.13 -0.37 3.47
C VAL A 644 15.82 0.20 2.22
N ASP A 645 15.11 0.20 1.09
CA ASP A 645 15.65 0.58 -0.23
C ASP A 645 14.59 1.36 -1.05
N SER A 646 14.64 2.70 -0.96
CA SER A 646 13.71 3.64 -1.61
C SER A 646 13.68 3.61 -3.15
N SER A 647 14.46 2.73 -3.79
CA SER A 647 14.31 2.49 -5.23
C SER A 647 13.16 1.54 -5.58
N PHE A 648 12.44 1.03 -4.58
CA PHE A 648 11.18 0.32 -4.70
C PHE A 648 10.10 1.12 -3.96
N ALA A 649 8.91 1.26 -4.55
CA ALA A 649 7.77 1.93 -3.92
C ALA A 649 7.01 0.99 -2.96
N ASP A 650 7.18 -0.32 -3.13
CA ASP A 650 6.36 -1.37 -2.56
C ASP A 650 7.20 -2.62 -2.21
N ASN A 651 6.54 -3.65 -1.68
CA ASN A 651 7.16 -4.90 -1.25
C ASN A 651 6.74 -6.12 -2.12
N ASN A 652 6.37 -5.88 -3.38
CA ASN A 652 5.89 -6.89 -4.33
C ASN A 652 7.05 -7.72 -4.90
N THR A 653 7.62 -8.57 -4.06
CA THR A 653 8.66 -9.53 -4.42
C THR A 653 8.26 -10.47 -5.56
N SER A 654 6.96 -10.63 -5.82
CA SER A 654 6.38 -11.25 -7.02
C SER A 654 6.82 -10.56 -8.31
N ALA A 655 6.75 -9.22 -8.35
CA ALA A 655 7.19 -8.37 -9.45
C ALA A 655 8.71 -8.15 -9.46
N HIS A 656 9.33 -7.96 -8.29
CA HIS A 656 10.79 -7.77 -8.16
C HIS A 656 11.46 -8.72 -7.15
N PRO A 657 11.70 -9.99 -7.54
CA PRO A 657 12.37 -11.00 -6.72
C PRO A 657 13.60 -10.56 -5.94
N GLY A 658 13.49 -10.54 -4.61
CA GLY A 658 14.54 -10.14 -3.68
C GLY A 658 14.80 -8.63 -3.60
N GLY A 659 13.88 -7.79 -4.06
CA GLY A 659 13.83 -6.36 -3.81
C GLY A 659 12.50 -5.95 -3.17
N GLY A 660 12.44 -4.76 -2.58
CA GLY A 660 11.27 -4.20 -1.94
C GLY A 660 11.64 -2.97 -1.10
N GLN A 661 10.64 -2.16 -0.74
CA GLN A 661 10.81 -0.92 0.02
C GLN A 661 11.40 -1.19 1.41
N SER A 662 10.91 -2.22 2.12
CA SER A 662 11.38 -2.61 3.46
C SER A 662 11.17 -4.10 3.72
N LEU A 663 12.21 -4.91 3.60
CA LEU A 663 12.13 -6.37 3.76
C LEU A 663 13.05 -6.87 4.89
N PRO A 664 12.61 -7.83 5.73
CA PRO A 664 13.48 -8.48 6.67
C PRO A 664 14.45 -9.42 5.94
N VAL A 665 15.67 -9.49 6.48
CA VAL A 665 16.72 -10.39 6.05
C VAL A 665 16.55 -11.71 6.79
N ASP A 666 16.18 -12.75 6.07
CA ASP A 666 16.15 -14.12 6.59
C ASP A 666 17.57 -14.66 6.78
N ALA A 667 17.97 -14.93 8.03
CA ALA A 667 19.25 -15.56 8.36
C ALA A 667 19.44 -16.96 7.73
N ARG A 668 18.36 -17.63 7.31
CA ARG A 668 18.33 -19.03 6.84
C ARG A 668 17.43 -19.19 5.60
N PRO A 669 17.70 -18.45 4.49
CA PRO A 669 16.80 -18.28 3.35
C PRO A 669 16.53 -19.54 2.49
N ALA A 670 17.03 -20.71 2.91
CA ALA A 670 16.86 -21.96 2.18
C ALA A 670 15.44 -22.50 2.42
N PRO A 671 14.60 -22.64 1.39
CA PRO A 671 13.17 -22.91 1.59
C PRO A 671 12.91 -24.29 2.20
N VAL A 672 11.99 -24.32 3.17
CA VAL A 672 11.33 -25.54 3.63
C VAL A 672 10.54 -26.14 2.45
N LYS A 673 10.77 -27.44 2.19
CA LYS A 673 10.10 -28.21 1.12
C LYS A 673 9.37 -29.41 1.73
N PHE A 674 8.10 -29.58 1.40
CA PHE A 674 7.31 -30.75 1.76
C PHE A 674 7.70 -31.99 0.94
N PRO A 675 7.36 -33.22 1.39
CA PRO A 675 7.44 -34.41 0.55
C PRO A 675 6.63 -34.23 -0.75
N GLY A 676 7.31 -34.30 -1.89
CA GLY A 676 6.74 -33.93 -3.21
C GLY A 676 7.38 -32.68 -3.83
N GLY A 677 8.13 -31.90 -3.04
CA GLY A 677 8.94 -30.77 -3.52
C GLY A 677 8.25 -29.41 -3.47
N GLN A 678 6.97 -29.35 -3.09
CA GLN A 678 6.25 -28.10 -2.88
C GLN A 678 6.83 -27.31 -1.72
N LEU A 679 6.88 -25.99 -1.83
CA LEU A 679 7.42 -25.12 -0.79
C LEU A 679 6.37 -24.84 0.30
N LEU A 680 6.87 -24.49 1.49
CA LEU A 680 6.11 -23.73 2.49
C LEU A 680 5.94 -22.28 2.00
N GLY A 681 4.78 -21.66 2.26
CA GLY A 681 4.50 -20.27 1.87
C GLY A 681 5.38 -19.25 2.60
N ASN A 682 5.63 -18.10 2.00
CA ASN A 682 6.59 -17.10 2.50
C ASN A 682 6.09 -16.34 3.73
N ARG A 683 4.78 -16.29 3.98
CA ARG A 683 4.23 -15.90 5.29
C ARG A 683 4.69 -16.84 6.44
N ARG A 684 5.20 -18.04 6.12
CA ARG A 684 5.66 -19.04 7.10
C ARG A 684 7.16 -19.35 7.03
N GLN A 685 7.86 -19.10 5.90
CA GLN A 685 9.31 -19.33 5.75
C GLN A 685 10.21 -18.53 6.72
N PRO A 686 10.02 -17.22 6.97
CA PRO A 686 10.96 -16.39 7.75
C PRO A 686 10.76 -16.55 9.27
N TRP A 687 10.17 -17.67 9.72
CA TRP A 687 10.00 -17.98 11.14
C TRP A 687 11.33 -17.99 11.89
N ASP A 688 12.41 -18.44 11.24
CA ASP A 688 13.79 -18.47 11.75
C ASP A 688 14.70 -17.38 11.18
N ALA A 689 14.14 -16.26 10.72
CA ALA A 689 14.88 -15.14 10.14
C ALA A 689 15.88 -14.47 11.10
N THR A 690 15.72 -14.62 12.42
CA THR A 690 16.48 -13.86 13.42
C THR A 690 17.92 -14.33 13.61
N PHE A 691 18.77 -13.33 13.92
CA PHE A 691 20.17 -13.46 14.27
C PHE A 691 20.34 -13.43 15.80
N GLY A 692 21.22 -14.27 16.33
CA GLY A 692 21.40 -14.36 17.77
C GLY A 692 22.39 -15.42 18.24
N GLN A 693 22.48 -15.57 19.57
CA GLN A 693 23.37 -16.52 20.24
C GLN A 693 22.65 -17.84 20.61
N GLU A 694 21.35 -17.93 20.32
CA GLU A 694 20.46 -19.05 20.67
C GLU A 694 20.23 -19.95 19.46
N LYS A 695 19.89 -21.21 19.72
CA LYS A 695 19.45 -22.16 18.67
C LYS A 695 17.97 -21.93 18.40
N THR A 696 17.55 -22.12 17.15
CA THR A 696 16.13 -22.13 16.81
C THR A 696 15.42 -23.30 17.51
N ASP A 697 14.13 -23.14 17.75
CA ASP A 697 13.27 -24.23 18.15
C ASP A 697 13.03 -25.23 17.00
N SER A 698 12.39 -26.35 17.34
CA SER A 698 12.00 -27.34 16.34
C SER A 698 10.54 -27.08 15.96
N VAL A 699 10.27 -26.93 14.68
CA VAL A 699 8.93 -26.64 14.15
C VAL A 699 8.51 -27.76 13.22
N THR A 700 7.24 -28.14 13.27
CA THR A 700 6.62 -29.05 12.30
C THR A 700 5.52 -28.28 11.58
N PHE A 701 5.53 -28.35 10.25
CA PHE A 701 4.47 -27.83 9.40
C PHE A 701 3.77 -29.01 8.72
N HIS A 702 2.47 -28.90 8.49
CA HIS A 702 1.69 -29.85 7.71
C HIS A 702 1.23 -29.25 6.38
N ARG A 703 1.02 -30.10 5.39
CA ARG A 703 0.34 -29.76 4.15
C ARG A 703 -0.58 -30.93 3.81
N ASN A 704 -1.89 -30.72 3.85
CA ASN A 704 -2.89 -31.78 3.68
C ASN A 704 -2.61 -32.97 4.63
N GLY A 705 -2.33 -32.66 5.91
CA GLY A 705 -1.94 -33.63 6.94
C GLY A 705 -0.55 -34.26 6.78
N VAL A 706 0.23 -33.93 5.75
CA VAL A 706 1.59 -34.48 5.55
C VAL A 706 2.63 -33.59 6.28
N PRO A 707 3.36 -34.10 7.28
CA PRO A 707 4.31 -33.31 8.05
C PRO A 707 5.67 -33.11 7.34
N VAL A 708 6.28 -31.95 7.60
CA VAL A 708 7.72 -31.71 7.50
C VAL A 708 8.21 -31.11 8.81
N THR A 709 9.25 -31.69 9.42
CA THR A 709 9.81 -31.22 10.70
C THR A 709 11.21 -30.64 10.49
N ILE A 710 11.39 -29.39 10.90
CA ILE A 710 12.68 -28.72 10.96
C ILE A 710 13.21 -28.90 12.39
N GLY A 711 14.37 -29.55 12.51
CA GLY A 711 15.07 -29.71 13.79
C GLY A 711 15.83 -28.43 14.18
N LYS A 712 16.05 -28.23 15.48
CA LYS A 712 16.80 -27.08 16.03
C LYS A 712 18.11 -26.81 15.28
N GLN A 713 18.22 -25.67 14.59
CA GLN A 713 19.44 -25.27 13.87
C GLN A 713 20.44 -24.57 14.80
N ALA A 714 21.66 -24.35 14.29
CA ALA A 714 22.68 -23.60 15.01
C ALA A 714 22.34 -22.09 15.08
N ALA A 715 22.89 -21.43 16.10
CA ALA A 715 22.85 -19.99 16.26
C ALA A 715 23.63 -19.29 15.13
N ILE A 716 23.09 -18.19 14.61
CA ILE A 716 23.76 -17.31 13.62
C ILE A 716 23.84 -15.92 14.24
N PRO A 717 24.95 -15.56 14.92
CA PRO A 717 25.05 -14.30 15.65
C PRO A 717 25.41 -13.11 14.75
N THR A 718 25.74 -13.33 13.48
CA THR A 718 26.31 -12.32 12.59
C THR A 718 25.53 -12.19 11.29
N PHE A 719 24.92 -11.01 11.10
CA PHE A 719 24.56 -10.48 9.79
C PHE A 719 25.81 -9.91 9.11
N ASP A 720 25.96 -10.14 7.80
CA ASP A 720 27.13 -9.72 7.02
C ASP A 720 26.79 -9.67 5.53
N ASP A 721 26.67 -8.46 4.98
CA ASP A 721 26.16 -8.17 3.63
C ASP A 721 27.22 -8.20 2.51
N THR A 722 28.42 -8.74 2.78
CA THR A 722 29.52 -8.78 1.79
C THR A 722 29.20 -9.55 0.50
N ASP A 723 28.16 -10.38 0.50
CA ASP A 723 27.56 -10.99 -0.69
C ASP A 723 26.07 -10.63 -0.73
N VAL A 724 25.69 -9.93 -1.80
CA VAL A 724 24.32 -9.46 -2.10
C VAL A 724 23.28 -10.60 -2.05
N ASN A 725 23.66 -11.82 -2.43
CA ASN A 725 22.73 -12.95 -2.49
C ASN A 725 22.82 -13.87 -1.27
N LYS A 726 23.62 -13.55 -0.24
CA LYS A 726 23.86 -14.45 0.89
C LYS A 726 22.59 -14.84 1.66
N TYR A 727 21.61 -13.93 1.69
CA TYR A 727 20.35 -14.07 2.40
C TYR A 727 19.15 -14.20 1.47
N TRP A 728 19.36 -14.54 0.19
CA TRP A 728 18.29 -14.70 -0.81
C TRP A 728 18.61 -15.85 -1.76
N THR A 729 17.59 -16.53 -2.31
CA THR A 729 17.82 -17.63 -3.26
C THR A 729 16.80 -17.67 -4.39
N ALA A 730 17.26 -17.99 -5.59
CA ALA A 730 16.37 -18.23 -6.73
C ALA A 730 15.48 -19.49 -6.56
N ASP A 731 15.79 -20.37 -5.61
CA ASP A 731 14.95 -21.51 -5.22
C ASP A 731 13.66 -21.08 -4.50
N ASN A 732 13.63 -19.86 -3.94
CA ASN A 732 12.45 -19.24 -3.34
C ASN A 732 12.53 -17.71 -3.52
N PRO A 733 12.24 -17.20 -4.72
CA PRO A 733 12.61 -15.85 -5.15
C PRO A 733 11.92 -14.72 -4.39
N TRP A 734 10.82 -15.02 -3.68
CA TRP A 734 9.98 -14.05 -2.98
C TRP A 734 10.24 -14.00 -1.46
N ASN A 735 10.98 -14.98 -0.91
CA ASN A 735 11.42 -14.93 0.49
C ASN A 735 12.71 -14.12 0.65
N SER A 736 12.76 -13.28 1.69
CA SER A 736 13.93 -12.46 2.02
C SER A 736 14.38 -11.52 0.89
N VAL A 737 15.56 -10.92 1.04
CA VAL A 737 16.00 -9.76 0.24
C VAL A 737 17.47 -9.87 -0.18
N LYS A 738 17.78 -9.32 -1.36
CA LYS A 738 19.14 -9.09 -1.83
C LYS A 738 19.72 -7.89 -1.11
N VAL A 739 20.69 -8.16 -0.25
CA VAL A 739 21.26 -7.16 0.67
C VAL A 739 22.21 -6.19 -0.05
N ALA A 740 22.49 -5.05 0.57
CA ALA A 740 23.06 -3.87 -0.09
C ALA A 740 24.45 -4.05 -0.74
N GLY A 741 25.20 -5.09 -0.35
CA GLY A 741 26.53 -5.40 -0.91
C GLY A 741 27.65 -4.50 -0.40
N THR A 742 27.51 -3.90 0.78
CA THR A 742 28.34 -2.74 1.20
C THR A 742 29.55 -3.10 2.07
N GLY A 743 29.61 -4.30 2.61
CA GLY A 743 30.59 -4.71 3.63
C GLY A 743 30.15 -4.48 5.07
N THR A 744 28.89 -4.11 5.29
CA THR A 744 28.24 -4.01 6.59
C THR A 744 28.23 -5.37 7.30
N LYS A 745 28.67 -5.40 8.56
CA LYS A 745 28.56 -6.59 9.42
C LYS A 745 28.03 -6.21 10.79
N VAL A 746 27.05 -6.95 11.28
CA VAL A 746 26.42 -6.73 12.60
C VAL A 746 26.48 -8.04 13.37
N THR A 747 27.18 -8.05 14.51
CA THR A 747 27.30 -9.25 15.35
C THR A 747 26.69 -9.03 16.72
N VAL A 748 25.74 -9.89 17.12
CA VAL A 748 25.23 -10.00 18.48
C VAL A 748 26.35 -10.57 19.36
N ALA A 749 27.13 -9.67 19.96
CA ALA A 749 28.32 -10.02 20.74
C ALA A 749 27.96 -10.55 22.13
N LYS A 750 26.84 -10.09 22.69
CA LYS A 750 26.34 -10.54 23.99
C LYS A 750 24.84 -10.27 24.12
N THR A 751 24.07 -11.28 24.50
CA THR A 751 22.69 -11.11 24.96
C THR A 751 22.64 -11.08 26.49
N THR A 752 21.79 -10.23 27.09
CA THR A 752 21.61 -10.11 28.54
C THR A 752 20.12 -9.99 28.91
N LYS A 753 19.81 -9.87 30.20
CA LYS A 753 18.44 -9.66 30.74
C LYS A 753 17.36 -10.63 30.18
N LYS A 754 17.73 -11.87 29.85
CA LYS A 754 16.87 -12.89 29.21
C LYS A 754 16.40 -12.54 27.78
N GLY A 755 17.23 -11.86 26.99
CA GLY A 755 16.93 -11.51 25.60
C GLY A 755 16.75 -10.01 25.36
N THR A 756 16.25 -9.29 26.35
CA THR A 756 15.75 -7.91 26.20
C THR A 756 16.81 -6.82 26.05
N GLU A 757 18.10 -7.17 26.12
CA GLU A 757 19.21 -6.23 25.87
C GLU A 757 20.38 -6.95 25.20
N MET A 758 20.78 -6.47 24.03
CA MET A 758 21.90 -6.96 23.23
C MET A 758 23.02 -5.92 23.13
N GLN A 759 24.27 -6.39 23.17
CA GLN A 759 25.43 -5.63 22.71
C GLN A 759 25.78 -6.07 21.29
N LEU A 760 25.75 -5.13 20.36
CA LEU A 760 26.13 -5.32 18.96
C LEU A 760 27.56 -4.83 18.74
N ASN A 761 28.34 -5.58 17.94
CA ASN A 761 29.52 -5.04 17.26
C ASN A 761 29.12 -4.77 15.80
N ILE A 762 29.18 -3.52 15.37
CA ILE A 762 28.83 -3.10 14.00
C ILE A 762 30.10 -2.67 13.26
N THR A 763 30.29 -3.20 12.07
CA THR A 763 31.18 -2.66 11.04
C THR A 763 30.30 -1.98 10.00
N VAL A 764 30.47 -0.67 9.83
CA VAL A 764 29.78 0.13 8.80
C VAL A 764 30.62 0.15 7.52
N PRO A 765 30.04 0.40 6.34
CA PRO A 765 30.81 0.55 5.12
C PRO A 765 31.76 1.75 5.22
N THR A 766 32.92 1.65 4.55
CA THR A 766 33.81 2.82 4.43
C THR A 766 33.26 3.73 3.31
N PRO A 767 33.20 5.06 3.50
CA PRO A 767 32.74 6.00 2.47
C PRO A 767 33.53 5.96 1.16
#